data_AF-A0A1V4XGW0-F1
#
_entry.id   AF-A0A1V4XGW0-F1
#
_cell.length_a   1.000
_cell.length_b   1.000
_cell.length_c   1.000
_cell.angle_alpha   90.00
_cell.angle_beta   90.00
_cell.angle_gamma   90.00
#
_symmetry.space_group_name_H-M   'P 1'
#
loop_
_entity.id
_entity.type
_entity.pdbx_description
1 polymer ?
#
loop_
_entity_poly.entity_id
_entity_poly.type
_entity_poly.pdbx_seq_one_letter_code
_entity_poly.pdbx_strand_id
1 'polypeptide(L)'
;MDSQSFLKSLAVFSDMTDPELALLAGDAQWVDFAPSAPILRRGDISRYLWIVHEGEVRFSFPPSGTAGEASGTLGGGEIFGEMSVMTGEPAVADISALSACRLLRIPRESFSRLIAGNPKTLAKFARLITEQMLRAARAVAQADLQRKAHCENQDPYDLNFSSASEAMKILVLNSGSSSLKYSLYDTSRDAALIDGEIEKIGSGEAVHRIKTLRIDRKEPEKSILTMDDAFNAMVRVITDPSFEALQRLNDLHAIGHRVVHGGGKFPNAVFIDEDVLESIRSFSGLAPLHNPFNLAGIERMRKLLPSVPQVAVFDTAFHQTMPSHAYTYALPHDLCKKEQVRRYGFHGTNHEYVALRAATWLRRPAGELKIISCHLGNGASVCAIDHGHSIDTSMGMTPLEGLIMGTRPGDVDPGALLHLMKTGPLDIEQTDRMLNRESGLRGISGVSNDMREILSAAATGDVRCTRAVSAFCYRIKKYVGAYMAALGGLDVLIFTAGIGENSAEIRAGVCQGLESFGIQLSHERNRAATRQEQVQDVSLPDAKVRVLVIPADEERMIVRKTLHALGRVRTPEEARMLRSKPVPVSVSAHHVHLSQGDFETLFGRGKTMTPRSELSQPGQFACVETVNLIGPKGRVNRVRILGPVRKESQVEISRTEEFQLGIDAPIRESGDLEGTPGIVIEGDIGTVRLEKGVICAMRHIHMSPADALGFGLRNRDVVRVRVPGERELIFGDVLVRVDPNYRLDMHLDTDEANAAEISGGAEGIIESIQHRQYM
;
A
#
# COMPACT_ATOMS: atom_id res chain seq x y z
N MET A 1 52.63 17.26 -8.25
CA MET A 1 52.38 18.03 -7.01
C MET A 1 53.32 17.51 -5.94
N ASP A 2 53.95 18.34 -5.11
CA ASP A 2 54.76 17.82 -4.00
C ASP A 2 53.87 17.26 -2.87
N SER A 3 54.41 16.39 -2.01
CA SER A 3 53.64 15.71 -0.97
C SER A 3 53.00 16.69 0.01
N GLN A 4 53.65 17.83 0.30
CA GLN A 4 53.14 18.83 1.24
C GLN A 4 51.93 19.57 0.67
N SER A 5 51.99 20.01 -0.59
CA SER A 5 50.89 20.68 -1.29
C SER A 5 49.70 19.74 -1.47
N PHE A 6 49.98 18.45 -1.73
CA PHE A 6 48.93 17.44 -1.81
C PHE A 6 48.25 17.23 -0.46
N LEU A 7 49.01 17.03 0.63
CA LEU A 7 48.43 16.89 1.97
C LEU A 7 47.61 18.11 2.38
N LYS A 8 48.08 19.33 2.05
CA LYS A 8 47.36 20.58 2.32
C LYS A 8 46.02 20.68 1.59
N SER A 9 45.90 20.04 0.41
CA SER A 9 44.66 20.02 -0.36
C SER A 9 43.57 19.14 0.25
N LEU A 10 43.92 18.25 1.19
CA LEU A 10 42.99 17.31 1.78
C LEU A 10 42.28 17.93 2.99
N ALA A 11 40.95 17.90 2.98
CA ALA A 11 40.11 18.50 4.02
C ALA A 11 40.41 17.97 5.43
N VAL A 12 40.89 16.72 5.56
CA VAL A 12 41.24 16.13 6.86
C VAL A 12 42.48 16.76 7.50
N PHE A 13 43.40 17.30 6.69
CA PHE A 13 44.64 17.93 7.13
C PHE A 13 44.61 19.47 7.05
N SER A 14 43.47 20.06 6.69
CA SER A 14 43.33 21.51 6.47
C SER A 14 43.66 22.39 7.68
N ASP A 15 43.62 21.83 8.89
CA ASP A 15 43.87 22.57 10.14
C ASP A 15 45.31 22.45 10.62
N MET A 16 46.16 21.75 9.85
CA MET A 16 47.58 21.62 10.16
C MET A 16 48.35 22.82 9.62
N THR A 17 49.32 23.27 10.41
CA THR A 17 50.24 24.33 10.01
C THR A 17 51.25 23.84 8.98
N ASP A 18 51.82 24.75 8.19
CA ASP A 18 52.80 24.39 7.17
C ASP A 18 54.02 23.62 7.70
N PRO A 19 54.58 23.91 8.91
CA PRO A 19 55.63 23.09 9.51
C PRO A 19 55.19 21.66 9.87
N GLU A 20 53.96 21.49 10.35
CA GLU A 20 53.40 20.17 10.68
C GLU A 20 53.16 19.33 9.41
N LEU A 21 52.67 19.96 8.34
CA LEU A 21 52.53 19.31 7.03
C LEU A 21 53.89 18.97 6.42
N ALA A 22 54.91 19.82 6.59
CA ALA A 22 56.26 19.55 6.13
C ALA A 22 56.88 18.34 6.85
N LEU A 23 56.61 18.15 8.15
CA LEU A 23 57.04 16.98 8.91
C LEU A 23 56.39 15.69 8.39
N LEU A 24 55.07 15.67 8.15
CA LEU A 24 54.42 14.51 7.55
C LEU A 24 54.93 14.24 6.13
N ALA A 25 55.06 15.29 5.32
CA ALA A 25 55.49 15.19 3.93
C ALA A 25 56.94 14.70 3.80
N GLY A 26 57.82 15.05 4.75
CA GLY A 26 59.21 14.61 4.79
C GLY A 26 59.38 13.11 5.02
N ASP A 27 58.46 12.51 5.80
CA ASP A 27 58.45 11.07 6.08
C ASP A 27 57.55 10.26 5.12
N ALA A 28 56.73 10.94 4.31
CA ALA A 28 55.80 10.31 3.39
C ALA A 28 56.51 9.81 2.12
N GLN A 29 56.04 8.68 1.59
CA GLN A 29 56.62 8.07 0.39
C GLN A 29 55.54 7.80 -0.66
N TRP A 30 55.85 8.16 -1.90
CA TRP A 30 55.05 7.79 -3.06
C TRP A 30 55.31 6.34 -3.43
N VAL A 31 54.25 5.57 -3.60
CA VAL A 31 54.32 4.16 -4.00
C VAL A 31 53.31 3.91 -5.11
N ASP A 32 53.78 3.27 -6.18
CA ASP A 32 52.96 2.89 -7.31
C ASP A 32 52.59 1.40 -7.21
N PHE A 33 51.32 1.09 -7.42
CA PHE A 33 50.79 -0.27 -7.46
C PHE A 33 50.23 -0.56 -8.86
N ALA A 34 50.51 -1.76 -9.36
CA ALA A 34 49.86 -2.25 -10.57
C ALA A 34 48.39 -2.66 -10.26
N PRO A 35 47.50 -2.65 -11.26
CA PRO A 35 46.13 -3.16 -11.10
C PRO A 35 46.12 -4.57 -10.51
N SER A 36 45.12 -4.84 -9.67
CA SER A 36 44.94 -6.08 -8.89
C SER A 36 46.03 -6.40 -7.87
N ALA A 37 47.07 -5.56 -7.71
CA ALA A 37 48.08 -5.78 -6.69
C ALA A 37 47.45 -5.65 -5.29
N PRO A 38 47.66 -6.63 -4.38
CA PRO A 38 47.20 -6.49 -3.00
C PRO A 38 48.00 -5.39 -2.31
N ILE A 39 47.31 -4.50 -1.59
CA ILE A 39 47.91 -3.37 -0.88
C ILE A 39 47.91 -3.64 0.63
N LEU A 40 46.79 -4.11 1.17
CA LEU A 40 46.64 -4.47 2.58
C LEU A 40 45.69 -5.66 2.65
N ARG A 41 46.06 -6.74 3.36
CA ARG A 41 45.15 -7.88 3.51
C ARG A 41 44.42 -7.81 4.84
N ARG A 42 43.24 -8.39 4.86
CA ARG A 42 42.47 -8.57 6.09
C ARG A 42 43.27 -9.41 7.08
N GLY A 43 43.26 -9.00 8.35
CA GLY A 43 44.06 -9.59 9.42
C GLY A 43 45.49 -9.03 9.53
N ASP A 44 45.95 -8.23 8.56
CA ASP A 44 47.24 -7.54 8.67
C ASP A 44 47.14 -6.30 9.55
N ILE A 45 48.15 -6.02 10.37
CA ILE A 45 48.26 -4.72 11.06
C ILE A 45 48.92 -3.73 10.09
N SER A 46 48.19 -2.68 9.70
CA SER A 46 48.74 -1.66 8.81
C SER A 46 49.80 -0.84 9.54
N ARG A 47 51.00 -0.78 8.95
CA ARG A 47 52.13 0.04 9.43
C ARG A 47 52.14 1.45 8.86
N TYR A 48 51.24 1.73 7.91
CA TYR A 48 51.17 2.98 7.17
C TYR A 48 49.73 3.45 7.05
N LEU A 49 49.55 4.77 7.09
CA LEU A 49 48.34 5.41 6.59
C LEU A 49 48.47 5.57 5.08
N TRP A 50 47.47 5.15 4.33
CA TRP A 50 47.48 5.23 2.87
C TRP A 50 46.49 6.28 2.39
N ILE A 51 46.92 7.07 1.42
CA ILE A 51 46.10 8.09 0.77
C ILE A 51 46.19 7.87 -0.73
N VAL A 52 45.04 7.73 -1.37
CA VAL A 52 45.00 7.60 -2.83
C VAL A 52 45.28 8.96 -3.44
N HIS A 53 46.32 9.08 -4.26
CA HIS A 53 46.57 10.31 -5.03
C HIS A 53 46.03 10.17 -6.44
N GLU A 54 46.33 9.05 -7.09
CA GLU A 54 45.85 8.72 -8.42
C GLU A 54 45.47 7.23 -8.48
N GLY A 55 44.45 6.91 -9.25
CA GLY A 55 43.89 5.55 -9.36
C GLY A 55 42.81 5.26 -8.32
N GLU A 56 42.33 4.02 -8.31
CA GLU A 56 41.26 3.55 -7.42
C GLU A 56 41.69 2.27 -6.70
N VAL A 57 41.36 2.16 -5.43
CA VAL A 57 41.55 0.93 -4.66
C VAL A 57 40.19 0.33 -4.33
N ARG A 58 40.10 -0.99 -4.30
CA ARG A 58 38.90 -1.72 -3.86
C ARG A 58 39.14 -2.24 -2.45
N PHE A 59 38.14 -2.12 -1.58
CA PHE A 59 38.06 -2.86 -0.33
C PHE A 59 36.96 -3.93 -0.40
N SER A 60 37.20 -5.09 0.19
CA SER A 60 36.24 -6.21 0.26
C SER A 60 36.20 -6.83 1.66
N PHE A 61 34.99 -7.13 2.13
CA PHE A 61 34.70 -7.81 3.38
C PHE A 61 34.25 -9.25 3.11
N PRO A 62 34.58 -10.21 3.98
CA PRO A 62 34.10 -11.58 3.84
C PRO A 62 32.56 -11.64 3.88
N PRO A 63 31.95 -12.67 3.27
CA PRO A 63 30.52 -12.93 3.43
C PRO A 63 30.21 -13.21 4.92
N SER A 64 29.11 -12.66 5.43
CA SER A 64 28.59 -13.03 6.75
C SER A 64 27.23 -13.71 6.61
N GLY A 65 27.21 -15.04 6.84
CA GLY A 65 26.00 -15.85 6.71
C GLY A 65 25.54 -16.06 5.27
N THR A 66 24.24 -15.93 5.02
CA THR A 66 23.61 -16.10 3.70
C THR A 66 23.68 -14.85 2.81
N ALA A 67 24.28 -13.75 3.29
CA ALA A 67 24.50 -12.54 2.52
C ALA A 67 25.87 -12.55 1.82
N GLY A 68 25.90 -12.11 0.55
CA GLY A 68 27.09 -12.09 -0.30
C GLY A 68 28.22 -11.15 0.18
N GLU A 69 29.35 -11.22 -0.53
CA GLU A 69 30.57 -10.45 -0.23
C GLU A 69 30.33 -8.94 -0.42
N ALA A 70 30.52 -8.15 0.65
CA ALA A 70 30.34 -6.70 0.61
C ALA A 70 31.66 -6.03 0.16
N SER A 71 31.63 -5.20 -0.87
CA SER A 71 32.82 -4.48 -1.37
C SER A 71 32.50 -3.07 -1.85
N GLY A 72 33.51 -2.21 -1.89
CA GLY A 72 33.42 -0.83 -2.38
C GLY A 72 34.78 -0.31 -2.87
N THR A 73 34.83 0.93 -3.36
CA THR A 73 36.04 1.54 -3.91
C THR A 73 36.37 2.86 -3.20
N LEU A 74 37.66 3.21 -3.22
CA LEU A 74 38.20 4.48 -2.74
C LEU A 74 39.05 5.11 -3.85
N GLY A 75 38.84 6.40 -4.11
CA GLY A 75 39.51 7.19 -5.14
C GLY A 75 40.37 8.32 -4.59
N GLY A 76 40.85 9.19 -5.49
CA GLY A 76 41.77 10.28 -5.17
C GLY A 76 41.32 11.16 -3.98
N GLY A 77 42.23 11.34 -3.03
CA GLY A 77 42.02 12.06 -1.77
C GLY A 77 41.43 11.23 -0.63
N GLU A 78 40.95 10.02 -0.91
CA GLU A 78 40.42 9.11 0.11
C GLU A 78 41.52 8.32 0.80
N ILE A 79 41.25 7.95 2.05
CA ILE A 79 42.22 7.41 3.01
C ILE A 79 41.79 6.02 3.43
N PHE A 80 42.75 5.11 3.60
CA PHE A 80 42.54 3.79 4.19
C PHE A 80 43.71 3.34 5.07
N GLY A 81 43.44 2.37 5.96
CA GLY A 81 44.42 1.86 6.94
C GLY A 81 44.54 2.73 8.20
N GLU A 82 43.79 3.83 8.28
CA GLU A 82 43.71 4.76 9.41
C GLU A 82 43.26 4.08 10.69
N MET A 83 42.25 3.20 10.63
CA MET A 83 41.78 2.44 11.79
C MET A 83 42.90 1.62 12.42
N SER A 84 43.64 0.84 11.61
CA SER A 84 44.72 -0.01 12.09
C SER A 84 45.89 0.80 12.65
N VAL A 85 46.22 1.95 12.04
CA VAL A 85 47.26 2.88 12.51
C VAL A 85 46.87 3.58 13.82
N MET A 86 45.59 3.92 14.00
CA MET A 86 45.09 4.64 15.16
C MET A 86 44.81 3.73 16.36
N THR A 87 44.18 2.58 16.15
CA THR A 87 43.75 1.69 17.24
C THR A 87 44.72 0.55 17.51
N GLY A 88 45.58 0.21 16.53
CA GLY A 88 46.46 -0.95 16.60
C GLY A 88 45.79 -2.29 16.26
N GLU A 89 44.50 -2.29 15.94
CA GLU A 89 43.76 -3.48 15.54
C GLU A 89 44.08 -3.92 14.09
N PRO A 90 43.92 -5.20 13.74
CA PRO A 90 44.11 -5.68 12.37
C PRO A 90 43.13 -5.08 11.35
N ALA A 91 43.52 -5.04 10.08
CA ALA A 91 42.67 -4.62 8.97
C ALA A 91 41.46 -5.54 8.83
N VAL A 92 40.28 -4.94 8.69
CA VAL A 92 38.99 -5.66 8.65
C VAL A 92 38.52 -6.05 7.24
N ALA A 93 39.20 -5.52 6.21
CA ALA A 93 38.89 -5.74 4.80
C ALA A 93 40.18 -6.00 4.01
N ASP A 94 40.05 -6.75 2.92
CA ASP A 94 41.11 -6.91 1.92
C ASP A 94 41.09 -5.70 0.99
N ILE A 95 42.26 -5.09 0.76
CA ILE A 95 42.43 -3.90 -0.09
C ILE A 95 43.42 -4.21 -1.20
N SER A 96 43.00 -3.96 -2.43
CA SER A 96 43.82 -4.15 -3.62
C SER A 96 43.66 -2.98 -4.58
N ALA A 97 44.71 -2.71 -5.35
CA ALA A 97 44.64 -1.71 -6.40
C ALA A 97 43.62 -2.18 -7.45
N LEU A 98 42.59 -1.38 -7.71
CA LEU A 98 41.64 -1.69 -8.78
C LEU A 98 42.20 -1.25 -10.12
N SER A 99 42.91 -0.11 -10.15
CA SER A 99 43.70 0.39 -11.29
C SER A 99 45.19 0.44 -10.95
N ALA A 100 46.00 0.93 -11.90
CA ALA A 100 47.33 1.42 -11.53
C ALA A 100 47.12 2.59 -10.57
N CYS A 101 47.70 2.52 -9.38
CA CYS A 101 47.46 3.49 -8.34
C CYS A 101 48.76 4.09 -7.87
N ARG A 102 48.80 5.41 -7.77
CA ARG A 102 49.85 6.12 -7.04
C ARG A 102 49.31 6.52 -5.69
N LEU A 103 49.89 5.95 -4.65
CA LEU A 103 49.47 6.14 -3.28
C LEU A 103 50.56 6.87 -2.51
N LEU A 104 50.14 7.77 -1.63
CA LEU A 104 51.02 8.32 -0.61
C LEU A 104 50.91 7.46 0.65
N ARG A 105 52.03 6.90 1.12
CA ARG A 105 52.08 6.19 2.40
C ARG A 105 52.78 7.03 3.46
N ILE A 106 52.20 7.10 4.64
CA ILE A 106 52.74 7.84 5.79
C ILE A 106 53.01 6.84 6.92
N PRO A 107 54.25 6.78 7.47
CA PRO A 107 54.57 5.89 8.60
C PRO A 107 53.71 6.17 9.83
N ARG A 108 53.27 5.09 10.51
CA ARG A 108 52.45 5.18 11.73
C ARG A 108 53.08 6.08 12.79
N GLU A 109 54.39 5.98 13.02
CA GLU A 109 55.09 6.76 14.06
C GLU A 109 55.09 8.26 13.76
N SER A 110 55.12 8.65 12.48
CA SER A 110 55.06 10.04 12.05
C SER A 110 53.64 10.59 12.14
N PHE A 111 52.64 9.78 11.78
CA PHE A 111 51.23 10.14 11.94
C PHE A 111 50.81 10.23 13.42
N SER A 112 51.20 9.24 14.25
CA SER A 112 50.84 9.19 15.68
C SER A 112 51.50 10.32 16.49
N ARG A 113 52.77 10.66 16.22
CA ARG A 113 53.45 11.80 16.87
C ARG A 113 52.72 13.12 16.62
N LEU A 114 52.14 13.25 15.43
CA LEU A 114 51.49 14.48 15.00
C LEU A 114 50.04 14.57 15.45
N ILE A 115 49.30 13.46 15.42
CA ILE A 115 47.93 13.38 15.95
C ILE A 115 47.89 13.62 17.47
N ALA A 116 48.90 13.17 18.22
CA ALA A 116 48.98 13.41 19.66
C ALA A 116 49.09 14.91 20.02
N GLY A 117 49.60 15.74 19.11
CA GLY A 117 49.73 17.20 19.28
C GLY A 117 48.57 18.02 18.70
N ASN A 118 47.67 17.42 17.91
CA ASN A 118 46.62 18.14 17.18
C ASN A 118 45.21 17.50 17.37
N PRO A 119 44.50 17.86 18.46
CA PRO A 119 43.19 17.29 18.79
C PRO A 119 42.10 17.53 17.75
N LYS A 120 42.19 18.61 16.96
CA LYS A 120 41.20 18.93 15.91
C LYS A 120 41.30 17.98 14.73
N THR A 121 42.52 17.68 14.29
CA THR A 121 42.79 16.69 13.24
C THR A 121 42.34 15.29 13.68
N LEU A 122 42.59 14.91 14.94
CA LEU A 122 42.09 13.64 15.52
C LEU A 122 40.55 13.53 15.43
N ALA A 123 39.82 14.59 15.79
CA ALA A 123 38.37 14.60 15.71
C ALA A 123 37.85 14.47 14.26
N LYS A 124 38.55 15.03 13.27
CA LYS A 124 38.20 14.87 11.85
C LYS A 124 38.42 13.45 11.35
N PHE A 125 39.52 12.79 11.75
CA PHE A 125 39.75 11.38 11.43
C PHE A 125 38.69 10.48 12.07
N ALA A 126 38.31 10.72 13.34
CA ALA A 126 37.24 9.98 13.99
C ALA A 126 35.88 10.11 13.26
N ARG A 127 35.54 11.31 12.76
CA ARG A 127 34.35 11.52 11.93
C ARG A 127 34.44 10.82 10.57
N LEU A 128 35.58 10.90 9.90
CA LEU A 128 35.80 10.26 8.60
C LEU A 128 35.64 8.74 8.68
N ILE A 129 36.18 8.10 9.73
CA ILE A 129 35.97 6.68 10.05
C ILE A 129 34.47 6.39 10.27
N THR A 130 33.80 7.20 11.09
CA THR A 130 32.37 7.03 11.40
C THR A 130 31.49 7.16 10.15
N GLU A 131 31.79 8.12 9.27
CA GLU A 131 31.08 8.33 8.01
C GLU A 131 31.32 7.20 7.00
N GLN A 132 32.55 6.69 6.88
CA GLN A 132 32.85 5.55 6.01
C GLN A 132 32.14 4.27 6.49
N MET A 133 32.09 4.02 7.80
CA MET A 133 31.33 2.90 8.37
C MET A 133 29.81 3.04 8.17
N LEU A 134 29.26 4.26 8.31
CA LEU A 134 27.83 4.52 8.10
C LEU A 134 27.42 4.45 6.61
N ARG A 135 28.31 4.82 5.67
CA ARG A 135 28.03 4.77 4.22
C ARG A 135 27.91 3.35 3.67
N ALA A 136 28.77 2.44 4.11
CA ALA A 136 28.69 1.02 3.73
C ALA A 136 27.44 0.34 4.30
N ALA A 137 26.95 0.78 5.47
CA ALA A 137 25.80 0.20 6.14
C ALA A 137 24.43 0.71 5.62
N ARG A 138 24.30 1.95 5.12
CA ARG A 138 22.97 2.60 4.96
C ARG A 138 22.17 2.26 3.69
N ALA A 139 22.78 1.94 2.55
CA ALA A 139 22.04 1.83 1.28
C ALA A 139 21.29 0.50 1.11
N VAL A 140 21.89 -0.63 1.45
CA VAL A 140 21.22 -1.95 1.47
C VAL A 140 20.36 -2.09 2.74
N ALA A 141 20.81 -1.50 3.86
CA ALA A 141 20.07 -1.65 5.10
C ALA A 141 18.78 -0.84 5.12
N GLN A 142 18.56 0.25 4.38
CA GLN A 142 17.37 1.09 4.61
C GLN A 142 16.05 0.45 4.15
N ALA A 143 16.02 -0.21 2.98
CA ALA A 143 14.83 -0.96 2.53
C ALA A 143 14.62 -2.24 3.36
N ASP A 144 15.70 -2.96 3.68
CA ASP A 144 15.67 -4.13 4.56
C ASP A 144 15.31 -3.77 6.01
N LEU A 145 15.75 -2.62 6.52
CA LEU A 145 15.40 -2.09 7.85
C LEU A 145 13.97 -1.60 7.86
N GLN A 146 13.47 -0.95 6.80
CA GLN A 146 12.07 -0.56 6.70
C GLN A 146 11.16 -1.78 6.62
N ARG A 147 11.52 -2.77 5.81
CA ARG A 147 10.82 -4.05 5.74
C ARG A 147 10.88 -4.77 7.08
N LYS A 148 12.06 -4.90 7.71
CA LYS A 148 12.21 -5.50 9.04
C LYS A 148 11.42 -4.74 10.11
N ALA A 149 11.47 -3.41 10.12
CA ALA A 149 10.70 -2.57 11.04
C ALA A 149 9.18 -2.76 10.84
N HIS A 150 8.71 -2.88 9.60
CA HIS A 150 7.32 -3.19 9.30
C HIS A 150 6.93 -4.60 9.76
N CYS A 151 7.81 -5.58 9.55
CA CYS A 151 7.61 -6.97 9.99
C CYS A 151 7.71 -7.14 11.53
N GLU A 152 8.45 -6.28 12.21
CA GLU A 152 8.65 -6.26 13.66
C GLU A 152 7.57 -5.44 14.37
N ASN A 153 6.97 -4.44 13.69
CA ASN A 153 5.83 -3.69 14.21
C ASN A 153 4.63 -4.62 14.41
N GLN A 154 4.05 -4.61 15.62
CA GLN A 154 2.91 -5.45 15.98
C GLN A 154 1.58 -4.89 15.45
N ASP A 155 1.55 -3.60 15.09
CA ASP A 155 0.38 -2.91 14.53
C ASP A 155 0.75 -2.01 13.32
N PRO A 156 1.35 -2.57 12.26
CA PRO A 156 1.91 -1.80 11.14
C PRO A 156 0.83 -1.08 10.29
N TYR A 157 -0.44 -1.41 10.51
CA TYR A 157 -1.56 -0.79 9.83
C TYR A 157 -2.50 -0.02 10.75
N ASP A 158 -2.15 0.20 12.02
CA ASP A 158 -2.98 0.97 12.96
C ASP A 158 -4.38 0.37 13.22
N LEU A 159 -4.47 -0.96 13.28
CA LEU A 159 -5.71 -1.68 13.60
C LEU A 159 -5.99 -1.68 15.11
N ASN A 160 -4.98 -1.42 15.95
CA ASN A 160 -5.12 -1.23 17.39
C ASN A 160 -5.05 0.25 17.79
N PHE A 161 -5.17 1.16 16.82
CA PHE A 161 -5.18 2.62 17.03
C PHE A 161 -3.91 3.16 17.70
N SER A 162 -2.78 2.45 17.56
CA SER A 162 -1.47 2.80 18.11
C SER A 162 -0.95 4.16 17.63
N SER A 163 -1.48 4.70 16.53
CA SER A 163 -1.13 6.02 16.00
C SER A 163 -1.86 7.18 16.68
N ALA A 164 -2.91 6.91 17.49
CA ALA A 164 -3.68 7.95 18.16
C ALA A 164 -2.87 8.59 19.30
N SER A 165 -2.63 9.91 19.22
CA SER A 165 -1.86 10.64 20.23
C SER A 165 -2.60 10.83 21.55
N GLU A 166 -3.93 10.76 21.53
CA GLU A 166 -4.80 10.90 22.69
C GLU A 166 -5.91 9.86 22.63
N ALA A 167 -6.41 9.42 23.80
CA ALA A 167 -7.53 8.50 23.89
C ALA A 167 -8.82 9.18 23.42
N MET A 168 -9.42 8.65 22.35
CA MET A 168 -10.66 9.16 21.77
C MET A 168 -11.79 8.16 21.96
N LYS A 169 -12.99 8.67 22.22
CA LYS A 169 -14.23 7.87 22.26
C LYS A 169 -14.99 8.01 20.95
N ILE A 170 -15.06 6.92 20.19
CA ILE A 170 -15.66 6.92 18.84
C ILE A 170 -16.84 5.94 18.82
N LEU A 171 -18.00 6.46 18.44
CA LEU A 171 -19.21 5.65 18.24
C LEU A 171 -19.29 5.22 16.78
N VAL A 172 -19.46 3.92 16.53
CA VAL A 172 -19.72 3.36 15.20
C VAL A 172 -21.18 3.00 15.08
N LEU A 173 -21.78 3.32 13.94
CA LEU A 173 -23.19 3.06 13.66
C LEU A 173 -23.38 2.36 12.32
N ASN A 174 -24.25 1.35 12.32
CA ASN A 174 -24.74 0.67 11.13
C ASN A 174 -26.26 0.52 11.24
N SER A 175 -26.98 1.42 10.57
CA SER A 175 -28.45 1.51 10.58
C SER A 175 -29.03 0.75 9.38
N GLY A 176 -29.75 -0.33 9.66
CA GLY A 176 -30.50 -1.12 8.67
C GLY A 176 -31.99 -0.77 8.66
N SER A 177 -32.75 -1.47 7.81
CA SER A 177 -34.20 -1.28 7.68
C SER A 177 -35.01 -1.66 8.92
N SER A 178 -34.54 -2.65 9.67
CA SER A 178 -35.19 -3.14 10.89
C SER A 178 -34.19 -3.49 12.00
N SER A 179 -32.98 -2.95 11.90
CA SER A 179 -31.92 -3.17 12.90
C SER A 179 -31.03 -1.96 13.07
N LEU A 180 -30.45 -1.83 14.26
CA LEU A 180 -29.43 -0.84 14.58
C LEU A 180 -28.28 -1.56 15.29
N LYS A 181 -27.11 -1.56 14.64
CA LYS A 181 -25.86 -2.01 15.25
C LYS A 181 -25.04 -0.80 15.66
N TYR A 182 -24.44 -0.86 16.83
CA TYR A 182 -23.59 0.20 17.34
C TYR A 182 -22.45 -0.37 18.17
N SER A 183 -21.28 0.25 18.07
CA SER A 183 -20.13 -0.10 18.89
C SER A 183 -19.43 1.15 19.37
N LEU A 184 -19.11 1.21 20.66
CA LEU A 184 -18.39 2.34 21.25
C LEU A 184 -16.96 1.91 21.56
N TYR A 185 -15.99 2.59 20.96
CA TYR A 185 -14.57 2.35 21.17
C TYR A 185 -13.93 3.45 22.00
N ASP A 186 -12.93 3.06 22.78
CA ASP A 186 -11.91 3.93 23.35
C ASP A 186 -10.58 3.56 22.70
N THR A 187 -9.96 4.48 21.98
CA THR A 187 -8.75 4.19 21.19
C THR A 187 -7.53 3.86 22.05
N SER A 188 -7.60 4.01 23.37
CA SER A 188 -6.57 3.52 24.30
C SER A 188 -6.72 2.03 24.64
N ARG A 189 -7.77 1.36 24.16
CA ARG A 189 -8.07 -0.04 24.45
C ARG A 189 -8.19 -0.85 23.16
N ASP A 190 -7.75 -2.10 23.24
CA ASP A 190 -7.86 -3.01 22.10
C ASP A 190 -9.32 -3.41 21.83
N ALA A 191 -10.17 -3.58 22.85
CA ALA A 191 -11.55 -4.02 22.68
C ALA A 191 -12.56 -2.87 22.73
N ALA A 192 -13.69 -3.04 22.06
CA ALA A 192 -14.83 -2.13 22.20
C ALA A 192 -15.28 -2.06 23.67
N LEU A 193 -15.70 -0.88 24.10
CA LEU A 193 -16.31 -0.67 25.42
C LEU A 193 -17.68 -1.34 25.47
N ILE A 194 -18.46 -1.18 24.40
CA ILE A 194 -19.80 -1.74 24.22
C ILE A 194 -19.98 -2.11 22.75
N ASP A 195 -20.49 -3.32 22.50
CA ASP A 195 -21.12 -3.72 21.25
C ASP A 195 -22.61 -3.93 21.49
N GLY A 196 -23.44 -3.33 20.65
CA GLY A 196 -24.89 -3.39 20.76
C GLY A 196 -25.56 -3.68 19.44
N GLU A 197 -26.60 -4.51 19.50
CA GLU A 197 -27.40 -4.87 18.34
C GLU A 197 -28.87 -4.89 18.73
N ILE A 198 -29.68 -4.08 18.05
CA ILE A 198 -31.13 -4.08 18.17
C ILE A 198 -31.67 -4.67 16.87
N GLU A 199 -32.37 -5.80 16.96
CA GLU A 199 -33.00 -6.47 15.82
C GLU A 199 -34.52 -6.43 15.91
N LYS A 200 -35.18 -6.68 14.77
CA LYS A 200 -36.64 -6.76 14.64
C LYS A 200 -37.37 -5.47 15.09
N ILE A 201 -36.78 -4.31 14.86
CA ILE A 201 -37.36 -2.99 15.15
C ILE A 201 -38.73 -2.88 14.45
N GLY A 202 -39.76 -2.44 15.17
CA GLY A 202 -41.12 -2.26 14.64
C GLY A 202 -41.96 -3.53 14.48
N SER A 203 -41.43 -4.71 14.82
CA SER A 203 -42.18 -5.97 14.79
C SER A 203 -43.00 -6.25 16.05
N GLY A 204 -42.78 -5.50 17.14
CA GLY A 204 -43.30 -5.84 18.48
C GLY A 204 -42.52 -6.98 19.19
N GLU A 205 -41.53 -7.57 18.52
CA GLU A 205 -40.63 -8.60 19.04
C GLU A 205 -39.16 -8.14 19.01
N ALA A 206 -38.92 -6.83 19.16
CA ALA A 206 -37.57 -6.30 19.14
C ALA A 206 -36.70 -6.98 20.22
N VAL A 207 -35.44 -7.25 19.86
CA VAL A 207 -34.47 -7.86 20.77
C VAL A 207 -33.24 -6.97 20.81
N HIS A 208 -32.80 -6.62 22.01
CA HIS A 208 -31.60 -5.83 22.25
C HIS A 208 -30.53 -6.74 22.85
N ARG A 209 -29.43 -6.91 22.10
CA ARG A 209 -28.20 -7.55 22.58
C ARG A 209 -27.19 -6.48 22.95
N ILE A 210 -26.57 -6.61 24.11
CA ILE A 210 -25.54 -5.71 24.63
C ILE A 210 -24.38 -6.59 25.11
N LYS A 211 -23.20 -6.37 24.55
CA LYS A 211 -21.97 -7.05 24.92
C LYS A 211 -20.93 -6.02 25.36
N THR A 212 -20.27 -6.29 26.48
CA THR A 212 -19.08 -5.59 26.98
C THR A 212 -18.05 -6.64 27.37
N LEU A 213 -16.87 -6.22 27.86
CA LEU A 213 -15.89 -7.16 28.42
C LEU A 213 -16.42 -8.00 29.59
N ARG A 214 -17.44 -7.51 30.31
CA ARG A 214 -17.97 -8.17 31.53
C ARG A 214 -19.40 -8.69 31.38
N ILE A 215 -20.14 -8.23 30.37
CA ILE A 215 -21.58 -8.46 30.24
C ILE A 215 -21.87 -8.97 28.82
N ASP A 216 -22.65 -10.04 28.66
CA ASP A 216 -23.32 -10.40 27.39
C ASP A 216 -24.80 -10.66 27.72
N ARG A 217 -25.63 -9.66 27.41
CA ARG A 217 -27.07 -9.63 27.72
C ARG A 217 -27.84 -9.62 26.41
N LYS A 218 -28.87 -10.46 26.29
CA LYS A 218 -29.80 -10.46 25.16
C LYS A 218 -31.22 -10.50 25.68
N GLU A 219 -31.99 -9.45 25.44
CA GLU A 219 -33.33 -9.32 26.01
C GLU A 219 -34.38 -8.88 25.00
N PRO A 220 -35.62 -9.38 25.13
CA PRO A 220 -36.76 -8.81 24.43
C PRO A 220 -37.03 -7.40 24.93
N GLU A 221 -37.09 -6.43 24.02
CA GLU A 221 -37.32 -5.01 24.30
C GLU A 221 -38.51 -4.55 23.46
N LYS A 222 -39.71 -5.03 23.83
CA LYS A 222 -40.95 -4.78 23.07
C LYS A 222 -41.34 -3.30 22.97
N SER A 223 -40.70 -2.44 23.77
CA SER A 223 -40.86 -1.00 23.76
C SER A 223 -40.29 -0.33 22.50
N ILE A 224 -39.37 -1.00 21.79
CA ILE A 224 -38.74 -0.47 20.56
C ILE A 224 -39.63 -0.76 19.35
N LEU A 225 -40.46 0.23 18.99
CA LEU A 225 -41.37 0.16 17.84
C LEU A 225 -40.86 0.95 16.63
N THR A 226 -40.00 1.94 16.86
CA THR A 226 -39.47 2.80 15.81
C THR A 226 -37.94 2.84 15.83
N MET A 227 -37.34 3.33 14.75
CA MET A 227 -35.91 3.57 14.70
C MET A 227 -35.49 4.63 15.74
N ASP A 228 -36.33 5.64 15.99
CA ASP A 228 -36.07 6.64 17.03
C ASP A 228 -36.02 6.00 18.43
N ASP A 229 -36.90 5.04 18.73
CA ASP A 229 -36.86 4.29 19.98
C ASP A 229 -35.55 3.49 20.12
N ALA A 230 -35.07 2.91 19.02
CA ALA A 230 -33.81 2.18 18.99
C ALA A 230 -32.59 3.10 19.25
N PHE A 231 -32.55 4.29 18.64
CA PHE A 231 -31.52 5.29 18.94
C PHE A 231 -31.58 5.76 20.40
N ASN A 232 -32.78 5.98 20.94
CA ASN A 232 -32.94 6.35 22.35
C ASN A 232 -32.48 5.22 23.28
N ALA A 233 -32.77 3.96 22.94
CA ALA A 233 -32.29 2.78 23.68
C ALA A 233 -30.76 2.67 23.64
N MET A 234 -30.15 2.86 22.47
CA MET A 234 -28.69 2.93 22.33
C MET A 234 -28.09 4.02 23.22
N VAL A 235 -28.61 5.26 23.16
CA VAL A 235 -28.12 6.37 23.98
C VAL A 235 -28.21 6.03 25.47
N ARG A 236 -29.35 5.47 25.92
CA ARG A 236 -29.51 5.01 27.30
C ARG A 236 -28.42 4.01 27.68
N VAL A 237 -28.17 2.98 26.86
CA VAL A 237 -27.15 1.96 27.14
C VAL A 237 -25.74 2.54 27.17
N ILE A 238 -25.34 3.35 26.19
CA ILE A 238 -23.95 3.84 26.14
C ILE A 238 -23.65 4.86 27.25
N THR A 239 -24.68 5.55 27.77
CA THR A 239 -24.56 6.50 28.89
C THR A 239 -24.90 5.90 30.26
N ASP A 240 -25.31 4.63 30.33
CA ASP A 240 -25.64 3.98 31.60
C ASP A 240 -24.36 3.73 32.40
N PRO A 241 -24.24 4.30 33.61
CA PRO A 241 -23.03 4.16 34.44
C PRO A 241 -22.63 2.72 34.74
N SER A 242 -23.57 1.76 34.70
CA SER A 242 -23.30 0.34 34.95
C SER A 242 -22.41 -0.32 33.90
N PHE A 243 -22.35 0.24 32.68
CA PHE A 243 -21.45 -0.25 31.63
C PHE A 243 -20.10 0.47 31.60
N GLU A 244 -19.88 1.49 32.42
CA GLU A 244 -18.63 2.26 32.54
C GLU A 244 -18.08 2.79 31.19
N ALA A 245 -18.96 3.03 30.20
CA ALA A 245 -18.54 3.31 28.83
C ALA A 245 -18.44 4.82 28.53
N LEU A 246 -19.54 5.55 28.72
CA LEU A 246 -19.62 7.00 28.48
C LEU A 246 -20.40 7.67 29.63
N GLN A 247 -19.91 8.81 30.14
CA GLN A 247 -20.62 9.54 31.20
C GLN A 247 -21.73 10.42 30.63
N ARG A 248 -21.43 11.16 29.56
CA ARG A 248 -22.39 11.99 28.84
C ARG A 248 -22.22 11.79 27.35
N LEU A 249 -23.32 11.88 26.61
CA LEU A 249 -23.31 11.69 25.17
C LEU A 249 -22.37 12.67 24.43
N ASN A 250 -22.24 13.90 24.95
CA ASN A 250 -21.32 14.92 24.41
C ASN A 250 -19.82 14.65 24.67
N ASP A 251 -19.48 13.60 25.43
CA ASP A 251 -18.07 13.18 25.62
C ASP A 251 -17.56 12.35 24.42
N LEU A 252 -18.40 12.11 23.40
CA LEU A 252 -17.99 11.50 22.14
C LEU A 252 -17.09 12.45 21.34
N HIS A 253 -16.00 11.91 20.82
CA HIS A 253 -15.05 12.65 19.99
C HIS A 253 -15.44 12.64 18.52
N ALA A 254 -16.02 11.53 18.04
CA ALA A 254 -16.51 11.40 16.68
C ALA A 254 -17.53 10.26 16.53
N ILE A 255 -18.22 10.23 15.40
CA ILE A 255 -19.13 9.14 15.01
C ILE A 255 -18.76 8.64 13.61
N GLY A 256 -18.50 7.34 13.49
CA GLY A 256 -18.30 6.67 12.22
C GLY A 256 -19.58 5.98 11.75
N HIS A 257 -20.06 6.29 10.55
CA HIS A 257 -21.24 5.69 9.96
C HIS A 257 -20.85 4.75 8.83
N ARG A 258 -21.31 3.50 8.90
CA ARG A 258 -21.30 2.63 7.73
C ARG A 258 -22.33 3.13 6.72
N VAL A 259 -21.89 3.32 5.48
CA VAL A 259 -22.76 3.64 4.34
C VAL A 259 -22.53 2.61 3.26
N VAL A 260 -23.60 1.97 2.76
CA VAL A 260 -23.42 0.86 1.83
C VAL A 260 -22.90 1.33 0.46
N HIS A 261 -23.47 2.38 -0.12
CA HIS A 261 -23.11 2.82 -1.47
C HIS A 261 -22.59 4.26 -1.49
N GLY A 262 -21.33 4.45 -1.90
CA GLY A 262 -20.69 5.76 -2.09
C GLY A 262 -20.57 6.23 -3.54
N GLY A 263 -21.05 5.41 -4.50
CA GLY A 263 -20.90 5.69 -5.92
C GLY A 263 -19.44 5.72 -6.36
N GLY A 264 -19.15 6.39 -7.48
CA GLY A 264 -17.77 6.64 -7.93
C GLY A 264 -17.11 7.84 -7.25
N LYS A 265 -17.83 8.57 -6.38
CA LYS A 265 -17.42 9.87 -5.83
C LYS A 265 -16.57 9.77 -4.57
N PHE A 266 -16.76 8.71 -3.77
CA PHE A 266 -16.12 8.59 -2.46
C PHE A 266 -15.21 7.36 -2.37
N PRO A 267 -13.91 7.53 -2.69
CA PRO A 267 -12.92 6.46 -2.61
C PRO A 267 -12.38 6.23 -1.19
N ASN A 268 -12.72 7.10 -0.26
CA ASN A 268 -12.20 7.12 1.10
C ASN A 268 -13.30 7.51 2.07
N ALA A 269 -13.06 7.30 3.37
CA ALA A 269 -13.90 7.86 4.41
C ALA A 269 -13.85 9.39 4.39
N VAL A 270 -14.99 10.04 4.57
CA VAL A 270 -15.13 11.50 4.47
C VAL A 270 -15.94 12.05 5.62
N PHE A 271 -15.61 13.27 6.05
CA PHE A 271 -16.47 14.04 6.92
C PHE A 271 -17.83 14.26 6.28
N ILE A 272 -18.88 14.16 7.09
CA ILE A 272 -20.23 14.36 6.65
C ILE A 272 -20.53 15.86 6.69
N ASP A 273 -20.61 16.48 5.51
CA ASP A 273 -21.17 17.81 5.27
C ASP A 273 -22.47 17.70 4.46
N GLU A 274 -23.08 18.83 4.10
CA GLU A 274 -24.32 18.85 3.31
C GLU A 274 -24.13 18.27 1.90
N ASP A 275 -22.95 18.45 1.28
CA ASP A 275 -22.65 17.91 -0.05
C ASP A 275 -22.55 16.37 -0.02
N VAL A 276 -21.98 15.82 1.06
CA VAL A 276 -21.90 14.38 1.29
C VAL A 276 -23.29 13.79 1.55
N LEU A 277 -24.14 14.47 2.35
CA LEU A 277 -25.51 14.03 2.61
C LEU A 277 -26.33 13.95 1.31
N GLU A 278 -26.27 15.00 0.47
CA GLU A 278 -26.98 15.01 -0.81
C GLU A 278 -26.44 13.93 -1.75
N SER A 279 -25.13 13.69 -1.73
CA SER A 279 -24.53 12.61 -2.52
C SER A 279 -25.02 11.24 -2.06
N ILE A 280 -25.04 10.96 -0.75
CA ILE A 280 -25.59 9.71 -0.19
C ILE A 280 -27.07 9.53 -0.58
N ARG A 281 -27.85 10.63 -0.51
CA ARG A 281 -29.26 10.65 -0.93
C ARG A 281 -29.40 10.27 -2.40
N SER A 282 -28.59 10.85 -3.29
CA SER A 282 -28.62 10.54 -4.73
C SER A 282 -28.31 9.07 -5.05
N PHE A 283 -27.47 8.41 -4.26
CA PHE A 283 -27.13 6.98 -4.43
C PHE A 283 -28.17 6.02 -3.82
N SER A 284 -29.22 6.54 -3.17
CA SER A 284 -30.24 5.69 -2.55
C SER A 284 -30.95 4.77 -3.54
N GLY A 285 -31.09 5.18 -4.81
CA GLY A 285 -31.64 4.32 -5.87
C GLY A 285 -30.77 3.10 -6.20
N LEU A 286 -29.45 3.16 -5.94
CA LEU A 286 -28.51 2.06 -6.21
C LEU A 286 -28.45 1.04 -5.07
N ALA A 287 -28.80 1.46 -3.84
CA ALA A 287 -28.86 0.59 -2.67
C ALA A 287 -30.11 0.89 -1.81
N PRO A 288 -31.32 0.65 -2.34
CA PRO A 288 -32.59 1.11 -1.74
C PRO A 288 -32.89 0.46 -0.38
N LEU A 289 -32.37 -0.75 -0.15
CA LEU A 289 -32.53 -1.45 1.14
C LEU A 289 -31.51 -1.02 2.21
N HIS A 290 -30.60 -0.09 1.89
CA HIS A 290 -29.48 0.28 2.76
C HIS A 290 -29.29 1.78 2.92
N ASN A 291 -28.97 2.48 1.83
CA ASN A 291 -28.58 3.90 1.86
C ASN A 291 -29.62 4.82 2.54
N PRO A 292 -30.94 4.68 2.29
CA PRO A 292 -31.95 5.48 3.00
C PRO A 292 -31.87 5.36 4.53
N PHE A 293 -31.61 4.15 5.04
CA PHE A 293 -31.52 3.89 6.48
C PHE A 293 -30.19 4.37 7.06
N ASN A 294 -29.10 4.25 6.30
CA ASN A 294 -27.81 4.85 6.67
C ASN A 294 -27.94 6.38 6.78
N LEU A 295 -28.56 7.03 5.78
CA LEU A 295 -28.79 8.46 5.74
C LEU A 295 -29.67 8.94 6.92
N ALA A 296 -30.77 8.24 7.21
CA ALA A 296 -31.63 8.55 8.34
C ALA A 296 -30.88 8.48 9.68
N GLY A 297 -30.00 7.48 9.85
CA GLY A 297 -29.14 7.36 11.03
C GLY A 297 -28.16 8.52 11.18
N ILE A 298 -27.55 8.97 10.08
CA ILE A 298 -26.67 10.15 10.05
C ILE A 298 -27.45 11.42 10.43
N GLU A 299 -28.58 11.68 9.77
CA GLU A 299 -29.42 12.86 10.03
C GLU A 299 -29.90 12.89 11.49
N ARG A 300 -30.22 11.73 12.08
CA ARG A 300 -30.59 11.61 13.49
C ARG A 300 -29.45 12.00 14.41
N MET A 301 -28.25 11.46 14.19
CA MET A 301 -27.09 11.80 15.04
C MET A 301 -26.67 13.26 14.89
N ARG A 302 -26.79 13.86 13.69
CA ARG A 302 -26.53 15.30 13.50
C ARG A 302 -27.48 16.18 14.32
N LYS A 303 -28.75 15.78 14.44
CA LYS A 303 -29.72 16.47 15.29
C LYS A 303 -29.40 16.31 16.77
N LEU A 304 -28.96 15.12 17.20
CA LEU A 304 -28.64 14.83 18.60
C LEU A 304 -27.31 15.44 19.05
N LEU A 305 -26.30 15.45 18.17
CA LEU A 305 -24.92 15.84 18.46
C LEU A 305 -24.38 16.76 17.36
N PRO A 306 -24.87 18.00 17.24
CA PRO A 306 -24.53 18.91 16.15
C PRO A 306 -23.05 19.34 16.14
N SER A 307 -22.38 19.30 17.30
CA SER A 307 -20.97 19.68 17.43
C SER A 307 -19.99 18.52 17.28
N VAL A 308 -20.46 17.26 17.28
CA VAL A 308 -19.59 16.08 17.18
C VAL A 308 -19.36 15.75 15.70
N PRO A 309 -18.10 15.66 15.24
CA PRO A 309 -17.80 15.34 13.86
C PRO A 309 -18.28 13.92 13.50
N GLN A 310 -18.87 13.79 12.32
CA GLN A 310 -19.36 12.51 11.80
C GLN A 310 -18.64 12.19 10.50
N VAL A 311 -18.31 10.91 10.30
CA VAL A 311 -17.57 10.40 9.15
C VAL A 311 -18.38 9.29 8.49
N ALA A 312 -18.53 9.36 7.16
CA ALA A 312 -19.12 8.29 6.37
C ALA A 312 -18.00 7.35 5.87
N VAL A 313 -18.18 6.05 6.09
CA VAL A 313 -17.31 4.98 5.61
C VAL A 313 -18.11 4.11 4.64
N PHE A 314 -17.67 4.06 3.38
CA PHE A 314 -18.42 3.41 2.31
C PHE A 314 -17.95 1.98 2.04
N ASP A 315 -18.88 1.02 1.96
CA ASP A 315 -18.54 -0.36 1.58
C ASP A 315 -18.00 -0.47 0.15
N THR A 316 -18.36 0.46 -0.72
CA THR A 316 -17.86 0.53 -2.11
C THR A 316 -16.48 1.16 -2.24
N ALA A 317 -15.93 1.78 -1.19
CA ALA A 317 -14.71 2.60 -1.28
C ALA A 317 -13.47 1.76 -1.60
N PHE A 318 -13.29 0.63 -0.91
CA PHE A 318 -12.11 -0.24 -1.10
C PHE A 318 -12.00 -0.78 -2.53
N HIS A 319 -13.14 -0.94 -3.21
CA HIS A 319 -13.22 -1.46 -4.56
C HIS A 319 -13.02 -0.40 -5.66
N GLN A 320 -12.84 0.88 -5.30
CA GLN A 320 -12.61 1.95 -6.29
C GLN A 320 -11.27 1.81 -7.03
N THR A 321 -10.37 0.95 -6.56
CA THR A 321 -9.12 0.61 -7.23
C THR A 321 -9.29 -0.40 -8.37
N MET A 322 -10.49 -0.99 -8.55
CA MET A 322 -10.72 -1.94 -9.63
C MET A 322 -10.44 -1.30 -11.00
N PRO A 323 -9.68 -1.97 -11.88
CA PRO A 323 -9.40 -1.47 -13.22
C PRO A 323 -10.65 -1.51 -14.10
N SER A 324 -10.65 -0.71 -15.18
CA SER A 324 -11.80 -0.57 -16.10
C SER A 324 -12.26 -1.87 -16.72
N HIS A 325 -11.33 -2.78 -17.05
CA HIS A 325 -11.67 -4.09 -17.60
C HIS A 325 -12.37 -5.01 -16.58
N ALA A 326 -12.23 -4.77 -15.27
CA ALA A 326 -12.91 -5.55 -14.24
C ALA A 326 -14.28 -4.97 -13.87
N TYR A 327 -14.42 -3.64 -13.83
CA TYR A 327 -15.69 -3.02 -13.45
C TYR A 327 -16.68 -2.80 -14.59
N THR A 328 -16.25 -2.87 -15.84
CA THR A 328 -17.12 -2.61 -17.00
C THR A 328 -17.94 -3.83 -17.34
N TYR A 329 -19.27 -3.70 -17.34
CA TYR A 329 -20.14 -4.71 -17.94
C TYR A 329 -20.16 -4.59 -19.46
N ALA A 330 -20.28 -5.72 -20.15
CA ALA A 330 -20.39 -5.78 -21.61
C ALA A 330 -21.81 -5.37 -22.11
N LEU A 331 -22.19 -4.13 -21.80
CA LEU A 331 -23.44 -3.47 -22.18
C LEU A 331 -23.15 -2.21 -23.01
N PRO A 332 -24.15 -1.60 -23.68
CA PRO A 332 -23.94 -0.39 -24.48
C PRO A 332 -23.28 0.74 -23.67
N HIS A 333 -22.12 1.21 -24.14
CA HIS A 333 -21.24 2.12 -23.41
C HIS A 333 -21.95 3.41 -22.95
N ASP A 334 -22.66 4.08 -23.86
CA ASP A 334 -23.32 5.37 -23.57
C ASP A 334 -24.41 5.22 -22.50
N LEU A 335 -25.13 4.10 -22.52
CA LEU A 335 -26.15 3.79 -21.52
C LEU A 335 -25.50 3.55 -20.16
N CYS A 336 -24.42 2.75 -20.10
CA CYS A 336 -23.69 2.52 -18.87
C CYS A 336 -23.10 3.81 -18.28
N LYS A 337 -22.55 4.67 -19.11
CA LYS A 337 -22.01 5.97 -18.68
C LYS A 337 -23.11 6.87 -18.11
N LYS A 338 -24.25 6.96 -18.80
CA LYS A 338 -25.38 7.80 -18.39
C LYS A 338 -26.02 7.32 -17.07
N GLU A 339 -26.27 6.02 -16.98
CA GLU A 339 -26.98 5.40 -15.84
C GLU A 339 -26.02 4.90 -14.74
N GLN A 340 -24.72 5.21 -14.86
CA GLN A 340 -23.65 4.80 -13.93
C GLN A 340 -23.60 3.28 -13.66
N VAL A 341 -23.88 2.48 -14.70
CA VAL A 341 -23.86 1.01 -14.62
C VAL A 341 -22.43 0.50 -14.72
N ARG A 342 -21.93 0.00 -13.59
CA ARG A 342 -20.60 -0.60 -13.43
C ARG A 342 -20.58 -1.48 -12.19
N ARG A 343 -19.56 -2.31 -12.05
CA ARG A 343 -19.25 -2.98 -10.78
C ARG A 343 -18.80 -1.93 -9.76
N TYR A 344 -19.46 -1.92 -8.60
CA TYR A 344 -19.02 -1.14 -7.43
C TYR A 344 -18.40 -2.04 -6.38
N GLY A 345 -19.01 -3.20 -6.10
CA GLY A 345 -18.58 -4.09 -5.03
C GLY A 345 -19.00 -3.63 -3.63
N PHE A 346 -19.17 -4.56 -2.70
CA PHE A 346 -19.57 -4.30 -1.31
C PHE A 346 -18.78 -5.19 -0.36
N HIS A 347 -19.00 -5.00 0.94
CA HIS A 347 -18.16 -5.54 2.01
C HIS A 347 -16.70 -5.08 1.92
N GLY A 348 -16.42 -3.96 1.25
CA GLY A 348 -15.07 -3.45 1.06
C GLY A 348 -14.36 -3.16 2.37
N THR A 349 -15.07 -2.62 3.36
CA THR A 349 -14.57 -2.43 4.74
C THR A 349 -14.04 -3.72 5.35
N ASN A 350 -14.77 -4.82 5.18
CA ASN A 350 -14.39 -6.12 5.70
C ASN A 350 -13.23 -6.75 4.90
N HIS A 351 -13.30 -6.73 3.57
CA HIS A 351 -12.24 -7.23 2.69
C HIS A 351 -10.90 -6.54 2.96
N GLU A 352 -10.90 -5.22 3.11
CA GLU A 352 -9.72 -4.43 3.47
C GLU A 352 -9.21 -4.82 4.87
N TYR A 353 -10.11 -4.89 5.86
CA TYR A 353 -9.75 -5.25 7.22
C TYR A 353 -9.05 -6.61 7.29
N VAL A 354 -9.65 -7.66 6.71
CA VAL A 354 -9.07 -9.01 6.79
C VAL A 354 -7.79 -9.15 5.99
N ALA A 355 -7.62 -8.40 4.90
CA ALA A 355 -6.37 -8.36 4.15
C ALA A 355 -5.24 -7.73 4.98
N LEU A 356 -5.50 -6.61 5.65
CA LEU A 356 -4.52 -5.98 6.54
C LEU A 356 -4.22 -6.87 7.75
N ARG A 357 -5.24 -7.52 8.34
CA ARG A 357 -5.04 -8.49 9.43
C ARG A 357 -4.20 -9.69 9.00
N ALA A 358 -4.42 -10.21 7.80
CA ALA A 358 -3.60 -11.29 7.25
C ALA A 358 -2.14 -10.84 7.09
N ALA A 359 -1.93 -9.64 6.53
CA ALA A 359 -0.60 -9.07 6.34
C ALA A 359 0.14 -8.88 7.69
N THR A 360 -0.53 -8.33 8.71
CA THR A 360 0.02 -8.21 10.08
C THR A 360 0.38 -9.59 10.65
N TRP A 361 -0.51 -10.57 10.53
CA TRP A 361 -0.28 -11.91 11.09
C TRP A 361 0.89 -12.63 10.40
N LEU A 362 0.98 -12.51 9.06
CA LEU A 362 2.08 -13.05 8.27
C LEU A 362 3.40 -12.31 8.48
N ARG A 363 3.37 -11.14 9.13
CA ARG A 363 4.50 -10.20 9.23
C ARG A 363 5.08 -9.92 7.85
N ARG A 364 4.20 -9.65 6.88
CA ARG A 364 4.55 -9.28 5.51
C ARG A 364 3.80 -8.01 5.13
N PRO A 365 4.42 -7.07 4.40
CA PRO A 365 3.70 -5.93 3.85
C PRO A 365 2.53 -6.36 2.95
N ALA A 366 1.38 -5.69 3.06
CA ALA A 366 0.21 -5.96 2.23
C ALA A 366 0.51 -5.70 0.75
N GLY A 367 1.41 -4.74 0.49
CA GLY A 367 1.98 -4.44 -0.82
C GLY A 367 2.90 -5.53 -1.41
N GLU A 368 3.06 -6.68 -0.74
CA GLU A 368 3.79 -7.85 -1.27
C GLU A 368 2.89 -9.09 -1.44
N LEU A 369 1.58 -8.97 -1.15
CA LEU A 369 0.68 -10.11 -1.04
C LEU A 369 -0.39 -10.11 -2.13
N LYS A 370 -0.60 -11.29 -2.72
CA LYS A 370 -1.79 -11.62 -3.53
C LYS A 370 -2.79 -12.37 -2.67
N ILE A 371 -3.95 -11.77 -2.43
CA ILE A 371 -4.93 -12.25 -1.47
C ILE A 371 -6.28 -12.46 -2.16
N ILE A 372 -6.92 -13.60 -1.89
CA ILE A 372 -8.34 -13.79 -2.14
C ILE A 372 -9.03 -13.84 -0.79
N SER A 373 -10.01 -12.95 -0.56
CA SER A 373 -10.80 -12.93 0.67
C SER A 373 -12.24 -13.33 0.39
N CYS A 374 -12.72 -14.35 1.12
CA CYS A 374 -14.07 -14.88 1.07
C CYS A 374 -14.85 -14.39 2.30
N HIS A 375 -15.63 -13.31 2.13
CA HIS A 375 -16.61 -12.86 3.11
C HIS A 375 -17.86 -13.71 2.95
N LEU A 376 -18.09 -14.69 3.83
CA LEU A 376 -19.20 -15.63 3.72
C LEU A 376 -20.18 -15.41 4.89
N GLY A 377 -21.24 -14.64 4.67
CA GLY A 377 -22.32 -14.43 5.62
C GLY A 377 -23.70 -14.63 4.99
N ASN A 378 -24.74 -13.99 5.54
CA ASN A 378 -26.07 -13.97 4.91
C ASN A 378 -26.04 -13.21 3.57
N GLY A 379 -25.19 -12.18 3.48
CA GLY A 379 -24.60 -11.72 2.22
C GLY A 379 -23.21 -12.30 2.07
N ALA A 380 -22.81 -12.67 0.85
CA ALA A 380 -21.52 -13.29 0.62
C ALA A 380 -20.83 -12.68 -0.60
N SER A 381 -19.52 -12.41 -0.49
CA SER A 381 -18.69 -11.91 -1.58
C SER A 381 -17.28 -12.50 -1.53
N VAL A 382 -16.63 -12.55 -2.69
CA VAL A 382 -15.19 -12.82 -2.82
C VAL A 382 -14.53 -11.57 -3.39
N CYS A 383 -13.35 -11.22 -2.91
CA CYS A 383 -12.54 -10.12 -3.45
C CYS A 383 -11.14 -10.62 -3.81
N ALA A 384 -10.67 -10.26 -5.00
CA ALA A 384 -9.27 -10.39 -5.41
C ALA A 384 -8.53 -9.11 -5.01
N ILE A 385 -7.44 -9.25 -4.27
CA ILE A 385 -6.65 -8.16 -3.73
C ILE A 385 -5.20 -8.36 -4.15
N ASP A 386 -4.68 -7.42 -4.95
CA ASP A 386 -3.31 -7.44 -5.44
C ASP A 386 -2.52 -6.31 -4.77
N HIS A 387 -1.49 -6.66 -4.01
CA HIS A 387 -0.60 -5.71 -3.34
C HIS A 387 -1.35 -4.65 -2.50
N GLY A 388 -2.42 -5.06 -1.83
CA GLY A 388 -3.25 -4.18 -0.99
C GLY A 388 -4.42 -3.48 -1.70
N HIS A 389 -4.55 -3.63 -3.02
CA HIS A 389 -5.61 -3.00 -3.81
C HIS A 389 -6.66 -4.03 -4.26
N SER A 390 -7.94 -3.68 -4.18
CA SER A 390 -9.00 -4.52 -4.77
C SER A 390 -8.94 -4.43 -6.29
N ILE A 391 -8.71 -5.55 -6.97
CA ILE A 391 -8.67 -5.62 -8.43
C ILE A 391 -9.92 -6.27 -9.04
N ASP A 392 -10.67 -7.05 -8.25
CA ASP A 392 -11.97 -7.60 -8.64
C ASP A 392 -12.78 -8.00 -7.39
N THR A 393 -14.11 -8.06 -7.51
CA THR A 393 -15.02 -8.45 -6.44
C THR A 393 -16.32 -9.04 -6.99
N SER A 394 -16.85 -10.07 -6.33
CA SER A 394 -17.94 -10.86 -6.92
C SER A 394 -19.25 -10.09 -6.99
N MET A 395 -19.48 -9.18 -6.05
CA MET A 395 -20.67 -8.31 -6.08
C MET A 395 -20.53 -7.21 -7.12
N GLY A 396 -21.67 -6.82 -7.67
CA GLY A 396 -21.78 -6.03 -8.88
C GLY A 396 -22.01 -4.55 -8.66
N MET A 397 -22.86 -3.99 -9.51
CA MET A 397 -23.54 -2.72 -9.28
C MET A 397 -24.40 -2.74 -8.02
N THR A 398 -25.00 -3.90 -7.74
CA THR A 398 -25.81 -4.16 -6.55
C THR A 398 -25.25 -5.35 -5.77
N PRO A 399 -25.66 -5.54 -4.50
CA PRO A 399 -25.24 -6.70 -3.71
C PRO A 399 -25.81 -8.04 -4.20
N LEU A 400 -26.47 -8.10 -5.37
CA LEU A 400 -27.16 -9.30 -5.87
C LEU A 400 -26.21 -10.26 -6.62
N GLU A 401 -25.26 -9.71 -7.39
CA GLU A 401 -24.33 -10.49 -8.22
C GLU A 401 -23.34 -11.31 -7.38
N GLY A 402 -22.84 -12.41 -7.93
CA GLY A 402 -21.74 -13.16 -7.39
C GLY A 402 -22.16 -14.49 -6.78
N LEU A 403 -21.86 -14.63 -5.50
CA LEU A 403 -22.09 -15.87 -4.76
C LEU A 403 -23.57 -16.15 -4.52
N ILE A 404 -23.90 -17.43 -4.37
CA ILE A 404 -25.16 -17.82 -3.73
C ILE A 404 -25.12 -17.28 -2.30
N MET A 405 -26.19 -16.66 -1.83
CA MET A 405 -26.28 -16.08 -0.48
C MET A 405 -27.51 -16.64 0.26
N GLY A 406 -27.85 -16.10 1.43
CA GLY A 406 -28.99 -16.59 2.21
C GLY A 406 -30.30 -16.57 1.42
N THR A 407 -30.64 -15.42 0.85
CA THR A 407 -31.89 -15.19 0.08
C THR A 407 -31.68 -14.69 -1.34
N ARG A 408 -30.42 -14.50 -1.75
CA ARG A 408 -30.02 -13.98 -3.06
C ARG A 408 -29.36 -15.07 -3.90
N PRO A 409 -29.65 -15.17 -5.21
CA PRO A 409 -29.17 -16.26 -6.04
C PRO A 409 -27.69 -16.13 -6.44
N GLY A 410 -27.11 -14.92 -6.41
CA GLY A 410 -25.82 -14.67 -7.06
C GLY A 410 -25.97 -14.58 -8.58
N ASP A 411 -24.97 -15.04 -9.33
CA ASP A 411 -25.05 -14.99 -10.80
C ASP A 411 -26.13 -15.94 -11.34
N VAL A 412 -27.02 -15.35 -12.12
CA VAL A 412 -28.09 -15.99 -12.89
C VAL A 412 -27.98 -15.51 -14.33
N ASP A 413 -28.34 -16.37 -15.29
CA ASP A 413 -28.46 -15.98 -16.68
C ASP A 413 -29.53 -14.87 -16.86
N PRO A 414 -29.17 -13.67 -17.37
CA PRO A 414 -30.14 -12.63 -17.68
C PRO A 414 -31.26 -13.10 -18.64
N GLY A 415 -30.96 -14.01 -19.56
CA GLY A 415 -31.94 -14.60 -20.48
C GLY A 415 -33.03 -15.39 -19.75
N ALA A 416 -32.65 -16.12 -18.69
CA ALA A 416 -33.60 -16.83 -17.84
C ALA A 416 -34.53 -15.88 -17.08
N LEU A 417 -34.02 -14.74 -16.60
CA LEU A 417 -34.84 -13.71 -15.94
C LEU A 417 -35.85 -13.10 -16.93
N LEU A 418 -35.40 -12.76 -18.14
CA LEU A 418 -36.27 -12.24 -19.19
C LEU A 418 -37.34 -13.27 -19.59
N HIS A 419 -37.00 -14.56 -19.62
CA HIS A 419 -37.97 -15.62 -19.88
C HIS A 419 -39.05 -15.66 -18.79
N LEU A 420 -38.65 -15.70 -17.51
CA LEU A 420 -39.58 -15.73 -16.38
C LEU A 420 -40.53 -14.52 -16.36
N MET A 421 -40.06 -13.34 -16.73
CA MET A 421 -40.91 -12.14 -16.82
C MET A 421 -41.86 -12.17 -18.02
N LYS A 422 -41.44 -12.75 -19.14
CA LYS A 422 -42.25 -12.79 -20.38
C LYS A 422 -43.32 -13.88 -20.34
N THR A 423 -42.99 -15.05 -19.81
CA THR A 423 -43.88 -16.24 -19.85
C THR A 423 -44.45 -16.60 -18.48
N GLY A 424 -43.86 -16.09 -17.40
CA GLY A 424 -44.31 -16.33 -16.04
C GLY A 424 -45.23 -15.22 -15.50
N PRO A 425 -45.70 -15.37 -14.25
CA PRO A 425 -46.58 -14.39 -13.62
C PRO A 425 -45.82 -13.19 -13.03
N LEU A 426 -44.49 -13.09 -13.23
CA LEU A 426 -43.63 -12.15 -12.51
C LEU A 426 -43.50 -10.83 -13.26
N ASP A 427 -43.95 -9.74 -12.64
CA ASP A 427 -43.59 -8.39 -13.05
C ASP A 427 -42.20 -7.97 -12.51
N ILE A 428 -41.81 -6.71 -12.73
CA ILE A 428 -40.50 -6.17 -12.29
C ILE A 428 -40.36 -6.22 -10.76
N GLU A 429 -41.39 -5.82 -10.01
CA GLU A 429 -41.35 -5.73 -8.56
C GLU A 429 -41.33 -7.13 -7.92
N GLN A 430 -42.12 -8.05 -8.47
CA GLN A 430 -42.14 -9.45 -8.06
C GLN A 430 -40.82 -10.14 -8.38
N THR A 431 -40.20 -9.82 -9.52
CA THR A 431 -38.87 -10.33 -9.88
C THR A 431 -37.80 -9.81 -8.91
N ASP A 432 -37.80 -8.52 -8.60
CA ASP A 432 -36.88 -7.93 -7.60
C ASP A 432 -37.05 -8.60 -6.23
N ARG A 433 -38.29 -8.78 -5.78
CA ARG A 433 -38.60 -9.47 -4.53
C ARG A 433 -38.11 -10.91 -4.52
N MET A 434 -38.36 -11.66 -5.60
CA MET A 434 -37.92 -13.04 -5.74
C MET A 434 -36.39 -13.13 -5.63
N LEU A 435 -35.68 -12.25 -6.35
CA LEU A 435 -34.22 -12.23 -6.40
C LEU A 435 -33.59 -11.82 -5.06
N ASN A 436 -34.19 -10.87 -4.34
CA ASN A 436 -33.61 -10.38 -3.08
C ASN A 436 -34.04 -11.16 -1.82
N ARG A 437 -35.23 -11.77 -1.81
CA ARG A 437 -35.84 -12.30 -0.57
C ARG A 437 -36.22 -13.79 -0.61
N GLU A 438 -36.33 -14.39 -1.79
CA GLU A 438 -36.93 -15.74 -1.97
C GLU A 438 -36.00 -16.74 -2.66
N SER A 439 -34.81 -16.29 -3.08
CA SER A 439 -33.83 -17.08 -3.82
C SER A 439 -32.70 -17.61 -2.90
N GLY A 440 -31.53 -17.92 -3.47
CA GLY A 440 -30.34 -18.31 -2.70
C GLY A 440 -30.48 -19.65 -1.98
N LEU A 441 -29.81 -19.77 -0.84
CA LEU A 441 -29.87 -20.95 0.04
C LEU A 441 -31.31 -21.28 0.43
N ARG A 442 -32.13 -20.26 0.72
CA ARG A 442 -33.56 -20.42 1.03
C ARG A 442 -34.32 -21.01 -0.15
N GLY A 443 -34.16 -20.46 -1.35
CA GLY A 443 -34.84 -20.94 -2.54
C GLY A 443 -34.47 -22.37 -2.91
N ILE A 444 -33.17 -22.71 -2.85
CA ILE A 444 -32.67 -24.05 -3.21
C ILE A 444 -33.12 -25.08 -2.17
N SER A 445 -32.87 -24.81 -0.88
CA SER A 445 -33.21 -25.74 0.21
C SER A 445 -34.72 -25.87 0.41
N GLY A 446 -35.46 -24.77 0.31
CA GLY A 446 -36.86 -24.68 0.75
C GLY A 446 -37.03 -24.72 2.26
N VAL A 447 -35.95 -24.62 3.03
CA VAL A 447 -35.93 -24.75 4.49
C VAL A 447 -35.63 -23.42 5.14
N SER A 448 -34.43 -22.88 4.91
CA SER A 448 -33.92 -21.72 5.64
C SER A 448 -32.91 -20.93 4.80
N ASN A 449 -32.65 -19.68 5.20
CA ASN A 449 -31.51 -18.91 4.72
C ASN A 449 -30.28 -19.06 5.64
N ASP A 450 -30.41 -19.75 6.77
CA ASP A 450 -29.33 -20.02 7.72
C ASP A 450 -28.57 -21.29 7.36
N MET A 451 -27.26 -21.15 7.08
CA MET A 451 -26.40 -22.28 6.72
C MET A 451 -26.34 -23.37 7.81
N ARG A 452 -26.50 -23.02 9.09
CA ARG A 452 -26.45 -23.99 10.20
C ARG A 452 -27.63 -24.94 10.14
N GLU A 453 -28.83 -24.42 9.89
CA GLU A 453 -30.05 -25.22 9.75
C GLU A 453 -29.97 -26.10 8.49
N ILE A 454 -29.45 -25.56 7.39
CA ILE A 454 -29.25 -26.30 6.14
C ILE A 454 -28.25 -27.45 6.32
N LEU A 455 -27.10 -27.20 6.96
CA LEU A 455 -26.11 -28.24 7.24
C LEU A 455 -26.70 -29.34 8.15
N SER A 456 -27.48 -28.97 9.17
CA SER A 456 -28.15 -29.94 10.03
C SER A 456 -29.15 -30.80 9.26
N ALA A 457 -29.94 -30.20 8.37
CA ALA A 457 -30.89 -30.94 7.54
C ALA A 457 -30.19 -31.80 6.47
N ALA A 458 -29.08 -31.32 5.90
CA ALA A 458 -28.26 -32.11 4.98
C ALA A 458 -27.66 -33.34 5.69
N ALA A 459 -27.22 -33.19 6.95
CA ALA A 459 -26.70 -34.30 7.76
C ALA A 459 -27.75 -35.37 8.09
N THR A 460 -29.04 -35.02 8.10
CA THR A 460 -30.16 -35.97 8.27
C THR A 460 -30.67 -36.54 6.94
N GLY A 461 -30.03 -36.21 5.82
CA GLY A 461 -30.32 -36.78 4.49
C GLY A 461 -31.22 -35.94 3.58
N ASP A 462 -31.49 -34.67 3.91
CA ASP A 462 -32.25 -33.79 3.02
C ASP A 462 -31.45 -33.45 1.75
N VAL A 463 -31.89 -34.02 0.62
CA VAL A 463 -31.24 -33.88 -0.69
C VAL A 463 -31.22 -32.44 -1.20
N ARG A 464 -32.23 -31.61 -0.89
CA ARG A 464 -32.26 -30.20 -1.30
C ARG A 464 -31.25 -29.40 -0.51
N CYS A 465 -31.12 -29.66 0.80
CA CYS A 465 -30.11 -29.03 1.64
C CYS A 465 -28.69 -29.46 1.23
N THR A 466 -28.46 -30.75 0.96
CA THR A 466 -27.17 -31.21 0.40
C THR A 466 -26.84 -30.49 -0.91
N ARG A 467 -27.81 -30.37 -1.82
CA ARG A 467 -27.64 -29.64 -3.08
C ARG A 467 -27.34 -28.15 -2.85
N ALA A 468 -28.02 -27.50 -1.90
CA ALA A 468 -27.78 -26.10 -1.55
C ALA A 468 -26.33 -25.88 -1.08
N VAL A 469 -25.83 -26.75 -0.18
CA VAL A 469 -24.44 -26.72 0.32
C VAL A 469 -23.46 -26.94 -0.83
N SER A 470 -23.66 -27.98 -1.66
CA SER A 470 -22.78 -28.27 -2.79
C SER A 470 -22.73 -27.12 -3.80
N ALA A 471 -23.89 -26.53 -4.13
CA ALA A 471 -23.98 -25.40 -5.06
C ALA A 471 -23.26 -24.16 -4.51
N PHE A 472 -23.42 -23.88 -3.21
CA PHE A 472 -22.75 -22.76 -2.52
C PHE A 472 -21.23 -22.93 -2.55
N CYS A 473 -20.71 -24.08 -2.11
CA CYS A 473 -19.26 -24.38 -2.13
C CYS A 473 -18.69 -24.36 -3.55
N TYR A 474 -19.42 -24.91 -4.54
CA TYR A 474 -18.99 -24.94 -5.93
C TYR A 474 -18.88 -23.53 -6.53
N ARG A 475 -19.85 -22.66 -6.25
CA ARG A 475 -19.81 -21.26 -6.73
C ARG A 475 -18.61 -20.51 -6.16
N ILE A 476 -18.34 -20.65 -4.86
CA ILE A 476 -17.18 -20.01 -4.23
C ILE A 476 -15.88 -20.54 -4.82
N LYS A 477 -15.75 -21.87 -4.98
CA LYS A 477 -14.58 -22.51 -5.59
C LYS A 477 -14.28 -21.98 -7.00
N LYS A 478 -15.33 -21.77 -7.82
CA LYS A 478 -15.18 -21.15 -9.15
C LYS A 478 -14.62 -19.73 -9.05
N TYR A 479 -15.12 -18.92 -8.13
CA TYR A 479 -14.61 -17.56 -7.90
C TYR A 479 -13.15 -17.56 -7.43
N VAL A 480 -12.78 -18.47 -6.53
CA VAL A 480 -11.38 -18.64 -6.12
C VAL A 480 -10.51 -18.95 -7.35
N GLY A 481 -10.88 -19.92 -8.18
CA GLY A 481 -10.13 -20.23 -9.40
C GLY A 481 -10.05 -19.06 -10.38
N ALA A 482 -11.16 -18.34 -10.61
CA ALA A 482 -11.19 -17.16 -11.48
C ALA A 482 -10.26 -16.05 -10.99
N TYR A 483 -10.27 -15.77 -9.68
CA TYR A 483 -9.45 -14.71 -9.10
C TYR A 483 -7.99 -15.10 -8.94
N MET A 484 -7.69 -16.39 -8.77
CA MET A 484 -6.31 -16.87 -8.87
C MET A 484 -5.73 -16.61 -10.26
N ALA A 485 -6.55 -16.82 -11.30
CA ALA A 485 -6.15 -16.50 -12.67
C ALA A 485 -5.99 -14.99 -12.89
N ALA A 486 -6.92 -14.17 -12.39
CA ALA A 486 -6.85 -12.71 -12.48
C ALA A 486 -5.61 -12.13 -11.76
N LEU A 487 -5.22 -12.70 -10.62
CA LEU A 487 -4.04 -12.29 -9.85
C LEU A 487 -2.72 -12.83 -10.43
N GLY A 488 -2.75 -13.86 -11.29
CA GLY A 488 -1.54 -14.55 -11.77
C GLY A 488 -0.76 -15.24 -10.64
N GLY A 489 -1.45 -15.71 -9.60
CA GLY A 489 -0.85 -16.29 -8.40
C GLY A 489 -1.68 -16.02 -7.14
N LEU A 490 -1.34 -16.68 -6.04
CA LEU A 490 -2.01 -16.50 -4.75
C LEU A 490 -1.05 -16.77 -3.60
N ASP A 491 -0.95 -15.84 -2.65
CA ASP A 491 -0.24 -16.06 -1.37
C ASP A 491 -1.20 -16.55 -0.29
N VAL A 492 -2.40 -15.96 -0.22
CA VAL A 492 -3.33 -16.14 0.90
C VAL A 492 -4.78 -16.29 0.43
N LEU A 493 -5.45 -17.34 0.92
CA LEU A 493 -6.90 -17.49 0.85
C LEU A 493 -7.50 -17.24 2.24
N ILE A 494 -8.39 -16.26 2.37
CA ILE A 494 -9.00 -15.88 3.65
C ILE A 494 -10.46 -16.30 3.67
N PHE A 495 -10.92 -16.87 4.79
CA PHE A 495 -12.33 -17.05 5.12
C PHE A 495 -12.69 -16.15 6.31
N THR A 496 -13.78 -15.40 6.17
CA THR A 496 -14.28 -14.47 7.18
C THR A 496 -15.82 -14.41 7.15
N ALA A 497 -16.40 -13.63 8.07
CA ALA A 497 -17.82 -13.50 8.34
C ALA A 497 -18.50 -14.78 8.83
N GLY A 498 -19.79 -14.67 9.15
CA GLY A 498 -20.52 -15.67 9.96
C GLY A 498 -20.37 -17.13 9.50
N ILE A 499 -20.46 -17.43 8.21
CA ILE A 499 -20.29 -18.79 7.66
C ILE A 499 -18.79 -19.12 7.53
N GLY A 500 -17.99 -18.19 7.00
CA GLY A 500 -16.57 -18.42 6.71
C GLY A 500 -15.74 -18.69 7.97
N GLU A 501 -16.07 -18.03 9.07
CA GLU A 501 -15.45 -18.21 10.39
C GLU A 501 -15.90 -19.51 11.06
N ASN A 502 -17.18 -19.88 10.93
CA ASN A 502 -17.79 -20.88 11.80
C ASN A 502 -18.05 -22.25 11.18
N SER A 503 -18.00 -22.39 9.85
CA SER A 503 -18.23 -23.70 9.20
C SER A 503 -16.98 -24.27 8.58
N ALA A 504 -16.38 -25.22 9.30
CA ALA A 504 -15.26 -26.01 8.81
C ALA A 504 -15.64 -26.84 7.57
N GLU A 505 -16.89 -27.30 7.48
CA GLU A 505 -17.43 -28.08 6.36
C GLU A 505 -17.47 -27.26 5.07
N ILE A 506 -17.91 -26.01 5.15
CA ILE A 506 -17.93 -25.10 4.00
C ILE A 506 -16.50 -24.79 3.54
N ARG A 507 -15.58 -24.44 4.45
CA ARG A 507 -14.17 -24.22 4.11
C ARG A 507 -13.55 -25.43 3.42
N ALA A 508 -13.81 -26.64 3.95
CA ALA A 508 -13.33 -27.89 3.36
C ALA A 508 -13.92 -28.11 1.96
N GLY A 509 -15.23 -27.93 1.78
CA GLY A 509 -15.89 -28.10 0.48
C GLY A 509 -15.39 -27.11 -0.59
N VAL A 510 -15.07 -25.88 -0.19
CA VAL A 510 -14.48 -24.86 -1.06
C VAL A 510 -13.04 -25.22 -1.46
N CYS A 511 -12.20 -25.63 -0.50
CA CYS A 511 -10.79 -25.93 -0.78
C CYS A 511 -10.54 -27.29 -1.46
N GLN A 512 -11.49 -28.23 -1.37
CA GLN A 512 -11.34 -29.57 -1.94
C GLN A 512 -11.03 -29.53 -3.44
N GLY A 513 -9.97 -30.22 -3.88
CA GLY A 513 -9.60 -30.28 -5.31
C GLY A 513 -8.78 -29.08 -5.80
N LEU A 514 -8.31 -28.21 -4.90
CA LEU A 514 -7.43 -27.08 -5.22
C LEU A 514 -5.96 -27.34 -4.84
N GLU A 515 -5.60 -28.58 -4.50
CA GLU A 515 -4.27 -28.96 -4.01
C GLU A 515 -3.18 -28.72 -5.07
N SER A 516 -3.49 -28.94 -6.34
CA SER A 516 -2.57 -28.67 -7.48
C SER A 516 -2.26 -27.19 -7.65
N PHE A 517 -3.09 -26.31 -7.11
CA PHE A 517 -2.89 -24.86 -7.10
C PHE A 517 -2.20 -24.37 -5.81
N GLY A 518 -1.73 -25.29 -4.96
CA GLY A 518 -0.99 -24.98 -3.73
C GLY A 518 -1.87 -24.73 -2.50
N ILE A 519 -3.19 -24.91 -2.60
CA ILE A 519 -4.14 -24.77 -1.49
C ILE A 519 -4.31 -26.13 -0.82
N GLN A 520 -3.72 -26.31 0.36
CA GLN A 520 -3.77 -27.58 1.08
C GLN A 520 -4.23 -27.36 2.53
N LEU A 521 -5.38 -27.94 2.87
CA LEU A 521 -6.05 -27.71 4.15
C LEU A 521 -5.69 -28.80 5.17
N SER A 522 -5.33 -28.42 6.38
CA SER A 522 -5.26 -29.32 7.52
C SER A 522 -6.67 -29.56 8.08
N HIS A 523 -7.18 -30.78 7.94
CA HIS A 523 -8.52 -31.13 8.46
C HIS A 523 -8.65 -30.92 9.97
N GLU A 524 -7.59 -31.18 10.74
CA GLU A 524 -7.57 -30.98 12.19
C GLU A 524 -7.66 -29.49 12.55
N ARG A 525 -6.73 -28.68 12.03
CA ARG A 525 -6.73 -27.22 12.28
C ARG A 525 -8.02 -26.57 11.80
N ASN A 526 -8.52 -26.99 10.64
CA ASN A 526 -9.77 -26.47 10.08
C ASN A 526 -10.97 -26.70 11.00
N ARG A 527 -11.09 -27.88 11.63
CA ARG A 527 -12.17 -28.15 12.59
C ARG A 527 -12.01 -27.33 13.87
N ALA A 528 -10.78 -27.16 14.35
CA ALA A 528 -10.47 -26.41 15.58
C ALA A 528 -10.68 -24.89 15.45
N ALA A 529 -10.57 -24.33 14.24
CA ALA A 529 -10.62 -22.88 13.98
C ALA A 529 -12.00 -22.20 14.15
N THR A 530 -13.00 -22.89 14.71
CA THR A 530 -14.38 -22.37 14.85
C THR A 530 -14.53 -21.54 16.13
N ARG A 531 -15.20 -20.38 16.07
CA ARG A 531 -15.45 -19.46 17.21
C ARG A 531 -14.19 -18.93 17.90
N GLN A 532 -13.13 -18.66 17.13
CA GLN A 532 -11.90 -18.08 17.66
C GLN A 532 -11.88 -16.56 17.43
N GLU A 533 -11.39 -15.80 18.40
CA GLU A 533 -11.22 -14.33 18.28
C GLU A 533 -9.92 -13.94 17.56
N GLN A 534 -9.03 -14.91 17.33
CA GLN A 534 -7.73 -14.71 16.71
C GLN A 534 -7.64 -15.35 15.32
N VAL A 535 -6.74 -14.82 14.50
CA VAL A 535 -6.41 -15.39 13.18
C VAL A 535 -5.94 -16.82 13.33
N GLN A 536 -6.55 -17.74 12.58
CA GLN A 536 -6.20 -19.16 12.57
C GLN A 536 -5.68 -19.57 11.20
N ASP A 537 -4.53 -20.23 11.18
CA ASP A 537 -4.02 -20.83 9.96
C ASP A 537 -4.42 -22.30 9.87
N VAL A 538 -5.26 -22.59 8.88
CA VAL A 538 -5.85 -23.91 8.67
C VAL A 538 -5.18 -24.68 7.53
N SER A 539 -4.09 -24.16 6.96
CA SER A 539 -3.33 -24.84 5.92
C SER A 539 -2.27 -25.80 6.47
N LEU A 540 -1.86 -26.77 5.65
CA LEU A 540 -0.72 -27.65 5.94
C LEU A 540 0.57 -26.83 6.06
N PRO A 541 1.59 -27.28 6.83
CA PRO A 541 2.84 -26.54 7.02
C PRO A 541 3.59 -26.21 5.72
N ASP A 542 3.53 -27.11 4.73
CA ASP A 542 4.20 -27.03 3.43
C ASP A 542 3.31 -26.46 2.31
N ALA A 543 2.09 -26.04 2.64
CA ALA A 543 1.18 -25.43 1.67
C ALA A 543 1.79 -24.13 1.09
N LYS A 544 1.84 -24.04 -0.24
CA LYS A 544 2.32 -22.84 -0.95
C LYS A 544 1.41 -21.62 -0.73
N VAL A 545 0.10 -21.87 -0.62
CA VAL A 545 -0.90 -20.86 -0.30
C VAL A 545 -1.32 -21.03 1.16
N ARG A 546 -1.22 -19.97 1.97
CA ARG A 546 -1.76 -20.00 3.34
C ARG A 546 -3.28 -19.87 3.29
N VAL A 547 -3.98 -20.71 4.05
CA VAL A 547 -5.44 -20.61 4.21
C VAL A 547 -5.74 -20.13 5.62
N LEU A 548 -6.28 -18.92 5.74
CA LEU A 548 -6.52 -18.25 7.01
C LEU A 548 -8.01 -18.11 7.30
N VAL A 549 -8.38 -18.30 8.56
CA VAL A 549 -9.69 -17.93 9.10
C VAL A 549 -9.49 -16.67 9.94
N ILE A 550 -10.12 -15.57 9.53
CA ILE A 550 -9.93 -14.26 10.15
C ILE A 550 -11.30 -13.73 10.60
N PRO A 551 -11.52 -13.50 11.91
CA PRO A 551 -12.75 -12.90 12.41
C PRO A 551 -12.96 -11.50 11.84
N ALA A 552 -14.16 -11.20 11.37
CA ALA A 552 -14.57 -9.88 10.93
C ALA A 552 -14.61 -8.88 12.09
N ASP A 553 -14.13 -7.65 11.87
CA ASP A 553 -14.28 -6.52 12.79
C ASP A 553 -14.39 -5.23 11.95
N GLU A 554 -15.55 -5.07 11.30
CA GLU A 554 -15.85 -3.93 10.43
C GLU A 554 -15.89 -2.63 11.25
N GLU A 555 -16.39 -2.71 12.48
CA GLU A 555 -16.54 -1.60 13.40
C GLU A 555 -15.17 -1.00 13.77
N ARG A 556 -14.18 -1.81 14.12
CA ARG A 556 -12.79 -1.35 14.31
C ARG A 556 -12.24 -0.67 13.06
N MET A 557 -12.51 -1.23 11.88
CA MET A 557 -12.05 -0.62 10.63
C MET A 557 -12.71 0.74 10.37
N ILE A 558 -13.99 0.89 10.74
CA ILE A 558 -14.69 2.18 10.69
C ILE A 558 -14.09 3.17 11.70
N VAL A 559 -13.75 2.75 12.92
CA VAL A 559 -13.04 3.60 13.90
C VAL A 559 -11.72 4.09 13.33
N ARG A 560 -10.91 3.17 12.80
CA ARG A 560 -9.63 3.52 12.18
C ARG A 560 -9.80 4.51 11.03
N LYS A 561 -10.74 4.25 10.12
CA LYS A 561 -11.03 5.18 9.00
C LYS A 561 -11.56 6.52 9.49
N THR A 562 -12.30 6.54 10.60
CA THR A 562 -12.75 7.77 11.27
C THR A 562 -11.57 8.55 11.82
N LEU A 563 -10.65 7.92 12.57
CA LEU A 563 -9.41 8.53 13.05
C LEU A 563 -8.56 9.09 11.92
N HIS A 564 -8.41 8.33 10.84
CA HIS A 564 -7.68 8.77 9.66
C HIS A 564 -8.35 9.98 8.99
N ALA A 565 -9.68 10.04 8.96
CA ALA A 565 -10.40 11.21 8.49
C ALA A 565 -10.19 12.42 9.41
N LEU A 566 -10.25 12.24 10.74
CA LEU A 566 -9.98 13.28 11.74
C LEU A 566 -8.55 13.85 11.62
N GLY A 567 -7.57 12.99 11.37
CA GLY A 567 -6.17 13.39 11.19
C GLY A 567 -5.85 14.08 9.85
N ARG A 568 -6.83 14.26 8.96
CA ARG A 568 -6.66 14.93 7.65
C ARG A 568 -7.05 16.41 7.67
N VAL A 569 -7.82 16.88 8.65
CA VAL A 569 -8.45 18.21 8.62
C VAL A 569 -8.69 18.70 10.06
N ARG A 570 -8.23 19.92 10.43
CA ARG A 570 -8.55 20.50 11.74
C ARG A 570 -9.84 21.34 11.72
N THR A 571 -10.32 21.82 10.56
CA THR A 571 -11.64 22.46 10.40
C THR A 571 -12.30 22.25 9.01
N PRO A 572 -13.65 22.30 8.89
CA PRO A 572 -14.36 22.23 7.60
C PRO A 572 -13.94 23.28 6.56
N GLU A 573 -13.50 24.47 7.00
CA GLU A 573 -12.96 25.52 6.11
C GLU A 573 -11.60 25.13 5.52
N GLU A 574 -10.73 24.49 6.30
CA GLU A 574 -9.45 23.95 5.79
C GLU A 574 -9.69 22.80 4.81
N ALA A 575 -10.66 21.90 5.04
CA ALA A 575 -11.04 20.89 4.06
C ALA A 575 -11.46 21.51 2.71
N ARG A 576 -12.12 22.67 2.75
CA ARG A 576 -12.54 23.40 1.55
C ARG A 576 -11.37 24.10 0.86
N MET A 577 -10.42 24.67 1.62
CA MET A 577 -9.19 25.25 1.07
C MET A 577 -8.24 24.19 0.48
N LEU A 578 -8.07 23.05 1.15
CA LEU A 578 -7.25 21.92 0.71
C LEU A 578 -7.74 21.32 -0.62
N ARG A 579 -9.06 21.32 -0.85
CA ARG A 579 -9.69 20.90 -2.11
C ARG A 579 -9.50 21.90 -3.28
N SER A 580 -8.79 23.02 -3.08
CA SER A 580 -8.78 24.13 -4.05
C SER A 580 -7.42 24.63 -4.51
N LYS A 581 -6.30 24.19 -3.91
CA LYS A 581 -4.97 24.60 -4.38
C LYS A 581 -4.52 23.67 -5.53
N PRO A 582 -4.36 24.18 -6.75
CA PRO A 582 -3.95 23.36 -7.89
C PRO A 582 -2.50 22.90 -7.75
N VAL A 583 -2.25 21.67 -8.19
CA VAL A 583 -0.93 21.04 -8.34
C VAL A 583 -0.62 21.03 -9.84
N PRO A 584 0.44 21.69 -10.31
CA PRO A 584 0.85 21.60 -11.70
C PRO A 584 1.08 20.14 -12.11
N VAL A 585 0.66 19.77 -13.32
CA VAL A 585 0.84 18.41 -13.87
C VAL A 585 1.77 18.49 -15.07
N SER A 586 2.87 17.74 -14.99
CA SER A 586 3.85 17.57 -16.05
C SER A 586 3.83 16.15 -16.60
N VAL A 587 4.00 16.03 -17.92
CA VAL A 587 4.11 14.75 -18.60
C VAL A 587 5.58 14.38 -18.68
N SER A 588 5.94 13.29 -18.02
CA SER A 588 7.26 12.69 -18.08
C SER A 588 7.33 11.83 -19.35
N ALA A 589 7.96 12.38 -20.38
CA ALA A 589 8.27 11.62 -21.58
C ALA A 589 9.25 10.49 -21.25
N HIS A 590 9.17 9.39 -21.99
CA HIS A 590 10.18 8.32 -21.97
C HIS A 590 11.60 8.90 -22.06
N HIS A 591 12.47 8.52 -21.13
CA HIS A 591 13.78 9.13 -20.98
C HIS A 591 14.75 8.19 -20.28
N VAL A 592 16.01 8.59 -20.30
CA VAL A 592 17.12 7.82 -19.75
C VAL A 592 17.87 8.70 -18.75
N HIS A 593 18.12 8.14 -17.59
CA HIS A 593 19.13 8.65 -16.67
C HIS A 593 20.38 7.82 -16.85
N LEU A 594 21.53 8.48 -17.00
CA LEU A 594 22.79 7.79 -17.23
C LEU A 594 23.75 8.02 -16.06
N SER A 595 24.50 6.97 -15.76
CA SER A 595 25.75 7.11 -15.02
C SER A 595 26.79 7.86 -15.86
N GLN A 596 27.77 8.49 -15.21
CA GLN A 596 28.85 9.16 -15.93
C GLN A 596 29.60 8.18 -16.86
N GLY A 597 29.85 6.95 -16.40
CA GLY A 597 30.55 5.94 -17.18
C GLY A 597 29.77 5.49 -18.42
N ASP A 598 28.45 5.30 -18.28
CA ASP A 598 27.61 4.92 -19.42
C ASP A 598 27.46 6.07 -20.41
N PHE A 599 27.32 7.32 -19.93
CA PHE A 599 27.30 8.49 -20.79
C PHE A 599 28.58 8.62 -21.63
N GLU A 600 29.75 8.43 -20.99
CA GLU A 600 31.03 8.46 -21.69
C GLU A 600 31.19 7.31 -22.69
N THR A 601 30.68 6.12 -22.38
CA THR A 601 30.68 4.98 -23.29
C THR A 601 29.82 5.26 -24.54
N LEU A 602 28.70 5.95 -24.36
CA LEU A 602 27.75 6.23 -25.43
C LEU A 602 28.17 7.43 -26.30
N PHE A 603 28.84 8.43 -25.73
CA PHE A 603 29.10 9.72 -26.42
C PHE A 603 30.56 10.20 -26.42
N GLY A 604 31.46 9.54 -25.70
CA GLY A 604 32.89 9.87 -25.66
C GLY A 604 33.40 10.15 -24.26
N ARG A 605 34.59 9.62 -23.97
CA ARG A 605 35.30 9.80 -22.69
C ARG A 605 35.55 11.28 -22.41
N GLY A 606 35.24 11.71 -21.18
CA GLY A 606 35.40 13.10 -20.74
C GLY A 606 34.37 14.09 -21.29
N LYS A 607 33.38 13.63 -22.07
CA LYS A 607 32.26 14.47 -22.47
C LYS A 607 31.30 14.66 -21.28
N THR A 608 30.81 15.87 -21.12
CA THR A 608 29.76 16.19 -20.14
C THR A 608 28.41 16.30 -20.83
N MET A 609 27.33 16.02 -20.09
CA MET A 609 25.98 16.21 -20.58
C MET A 609 25.76 17.67 -20.97
N THR A 610 25.20 17.92 -22.15
CA THR A 610 24.95 19.28 -22.63
C THR A 610 23.52 19.71 -22.28
N PRO A 611 23.31 20.66 -21.35
CA PRO A 611 21.96 21.12 -21.02
C PRO A 611 21.29 21.77 -22.23
N ARG A 612 20.07 21.32 -22.54
CA ARG A 612 19.22 21.89 -23.59
C ARG A 612 18.15 22.80 -23.00
N SER A 613 17.47 22.34 -21.95
CA SER A 613 16.40 23.06 -21.27
C SER A 613 16.28 22.60 -19.83
N GLU A 614 15.97 23.52 -18.92
CA GLU A 614 15.67 23.18 -17.53
C GLU A 614 14.35 22.39 -17.44
N LEU A 615 14.26 21.51 -16.44
CA LEU A 615 13.03 20.80 -16.08
C LEU A 615 12.32 21.52 -14.93
N SER A 616 11.11 21.06 -14.58
CA SER A 616 10.31 21.66 -13.50
C SER A 616 11.01 21.63 -12.15
N GLN A 617 11.78 20.56 -11.89
CA GLN A 617 12.54 20.39 -10.65
C GLN A 617 13.89 21.11 -10.68
N PRO A 618 14.22 21.92 -9.65
CA PRO A 618 15.46 22.68 -9.59
C PRO A 618 16.72 21.83 -9.80
N GLY A 619 17.61 22.28 -10.68
CA GLY A 619 18.89 21.61 -10.95
C GLY A 619 18.82 20.42 -11.91
N GLN A 620 17.63 20.05 -12.40
CA GLN A 620 17.47 19.02 -13.43
C GLN A 620 17.29 19.64 -14.82
N PHE A 621 17.79 18.96 -15.85
CA PHE A 621 17.76 19.46 -17.22
C PHE A 621 17.65 18.34 -18.24
N ALA A 622 16.97 18.59 -19.36
CA ALA A 622 17.02 17.72 -20.53
C ALA A 622 18.30 17.99 -21.32
N CYS A 623 18.94 16.93 -21.81
CA CYS A 623 20.19 17.03 -22.54
C CYS A 623 19.96 17.21 -24.05
N VAL A 624 20.95 17.76 -24.77
CA VAL A 624 20.94 17.78 -26.25
C VAL A 624 21.06 16.36 -26.79
N GLU A 625 21.89 15.54 -26.14
CA GLU A 625 22.16 14.15 -26.45
C GLU A 625 20.89 13.28 -26.35
N THR A 626 20.83 12.25 -27.20
CA THR A 626 19.76 11.24 -27.22
C THR A 626 20.34 9.87 -27.51
N VAL A 627 19.67 8.82 -27.04
CA VAL A 627 20.06 7.42 -27.26
C VAL A 627 18.96 6.63 -27.97
N ASN A 628 19.30 5.48 -28.51
CA ASN A 628 18.34 4.49 -28.97
C ASN A 628 18.26 3.33 -27.97
N LEU A 629 17.06 2.87 -27.69
CA LEU A 629 16.78 1.71 -26.84
C LEU A 629 16.52 0.50 -27.74
N ILE A 630 17.14 -0.64 -27.44
CA ILE A 630 17.04 -1.86 -28.24
C ILE A 630 16.65 -3.02 -27.30
N GLY A 631 15.44 -3.54 -27.51
CA GLY A 631 14.90 -4.70 -26.80
C GLY A 631 14.80 -5.95 -27.68
N PRO A 632 14.36 -7.09 -27.12
CA PRO A 632 14.29 -8.37 -27.84
C PRO A 632 13.42 -8.37 -29.11
N LYS A 633 12.37 -7.53 -29.15
CA LYS A 633 11.42 -7.47 -30.28
C LYS A 633 11.63 -6.27 -31.20
N GLY A 634 12.31 -5.22 -30.76
CA GLY A 634 12.37 -3.97 -31.50
C GLY A 634 13.22 -2.89 -30.85
N ARG A 635 13.08 -1.66 -31.33
CA ARG A 635 13.86 -0.51 -30.88
C ARG A 635 13.03 0.77 -30.81
N VAL A 636 13.41 1.67 -29.90
CA VAL A 636 12.90 3.05 -29.79
C VAL A 636 14.06 4.01 -30.02
N ASN A 637 13.90 4.99 -30.90
CA ASN A 637 15.00 5.87 -31.31
C ASN A 637 14.90 7.25 -30.65
N ARG A 638 16.06 7.91 -30.49
CA ARG A 638 16.18 9.31 -30.07
C ARG A 638 15.55 9.63 -28.69
N VAL A 639 15.62 8.69 -27.77
CA VAL A 639 15.18 8.84 -26.37
C VAL A 639 16.06 9.87 -25.66
N ARG A 640 15.42 10.79 -24.93
CA ARG A 640 16.07 11.92 -24.27
C ARG A 640 16.85 11.47 -23.05
N ILE A 641 18.00 12.08 -22.83
CA ILE A 641 18.76 11.93 -21.56
C ILE A 641 18.39 13.08 -20.63
N LEU A 642 18.16 12.78 -19.35
CA LEU A 642 17.93 13.79 -18.31
C LEU A 642 19.11 13.84 -17.35
N GLY A 643 19.64 15.05 -17.17
CA GLY A 643 20.71 15.37 -16.23
C GLY A 643 20.19 15.88 -14.88
N PRO A 644 21.05 15.90 -13.84
CA PRO A 644 22.46 15.50 -13.88
C PRO A 644 22.66 13.98 -13.94
N VAL A 645 23.90 13.54 -14.14
CA VAL A 645 24.26 12.11 -14.07
C VAL A 645 23.81 11.46 -12.76
N ARG A 646 23.42 10.19 -12.83
CA ARG A 646 23.02 9.39 -11.67
C ARG A 646 24.10 8.38 -11.29
N LYS A 647 23.91 7.71 -10.15
CA LYS A 647 24.82 6.63 -9.71
C LYS A 647 24.69 5.38 -10.57
N GLU A 648 23.48 5.08 -11.01
CA GLU A 648 23.15 3.92 -11.85
C GLU A 648 22.30 4.40 -13.03
N SER A 649 22.52 3.80 -14.19
CA SER A 649 21.72 4.08 -15.38
C SER A 649 20.34 3.44 -15.27
N GLN A 650 19.34 4.17 -15.72
CA GLN A 650 17.95 3.78 -15.64
C GLN A 650 17.23 4.25 -16.90
N VAL A 651 16.33 3.39 -17.38
CA VAL A 651 15.47 3.70 -18.52
C VAL A 651 14.02 3.70 -18.05
N GLU A 652 13.35 4.84 -18.24
CA GLU A 652 11.92 4.97 -17.99
C GLU A 652 11.19 4.90 -19.34
N ILE A 653 10.39 3.86 -19.52
CA ILE A 653 9.58 3.60 -20.73
C ILE A 653 8.09 3.60 -20.40
N SER A 654 7.28 3.79 -21.43
CA SER A 654 5.82 3.65 -21.39
C SER A 654 5.37 2.19 -21.59
N ARG A 655 4.12 1.89 -21.21
CA ARG A 655 3.50 0.58 -21.44
C ARG A 655 3.43 0.22 -22.93
N THR A 656 3.22 1.21 -23.79
CA THR A 656 3.22 1.00 -25.24
C THR A 656 4.60 0.55 -25.73
N GLU A 657 5.67 1.12 -25.18
CA GLU A 657 7.04 0.79 -25.55
C GLU A 657 7.49 -0.59 -25.03
N GLU A 658 6.92 -1.08 -23.93
CA GLU A 658 7.12 -2.47 -23.47
C GLU A 658 6.79 -3.47 -24.58
N PHE A 659 5.67 -3.29 -25.29
CA PHE A 659 5.27 -4.15 -26.40
C PHE A 659 6.21 -4.02 -27.60
N GLN A 660 6.63 -2.80 -27.94
CA GLN A 660 7.54 -2.52 -29.05
C GLN A 660 8.94 -3.08 -28.81
N LEU A 661 9.46 -2.93 -27.59
CA LEU A 661 10.78 -3.43 -27.20
C LEU A 661 10.74 -4.93 -26.88
N GLY A 662 9.59 -5.46 -26.47
CA GLY A 662 9.44 -6.83 -26.01
C GLY A 662 10.01 -7.05 -24.60
N ILE A 663 9.82 -6.06 -23.72
CA ILE A 663 10.30 -6.05 -22.34
C ILE A 663 9.09 -5.84 -21.43
N ASP A 664 8.92 -6.66 -20.40
CA ASP A 664 7.86 -6.50 -19.39
C ASP A 664 8.41 -5.71 -18.20
N ALA A 665 8.33 -4.37 -18.28
CA ALA A 665 8.86 -3.48 -17.26
C ALA A 665 7.86 -3.28 -16.11
N PRO A 666 8.28 -3.44 -14.84
CA PRO A 666 7.39 -3.20 -13.71
C PRO A 666 7.19 -1.70 -13.47
N ILE A 667 6.04 -1.34 -12.88
CA ILE A 667 5.81 0.02 -12.36
C ILE A 667 6.60 0.18 -11.05
N ARG A 668 7.47 1.18 -10.99
CA ARG A 668 8.43 1.39 -9.87
C ARG A 668 8.68 2.87 -9.60
N GLU A 669 9.13 3.19 -8.38
CA GLU A 669 9.70 4.52 -8.11
C GLU A 669 11.02 4.68 -8.89
N SER A 670 11.28 5.89 -9.40
CA SER A 670 12.57 6.20 -10.02
C SER A 670 13.71 5.93 -9.03
N GLY A 671 14.63 5.04 -9.42
CA GLY A 671 15.73 4.53 -8.59
C GLY A 671 15.49 3.16 -7.91
N ASP A 672 14.28 2.61 -7.97
CA ASP A 672 13.98 1.23 -7.52
C ASP A 672 14.16 0.24 -8.69
N LEU A 673 15.39 -0.25 -8.84
CA LEU A 673 15.82 -1.02 -10.03
C LEU A 673 15.96 -2.52 -9.77
N GLU A 674 15.71 -3.01 -8.55
CA GLU A 674 15.91 -4.41 -8.22
C GLU A 674 14.83 -5.32 -8.83
N GLY A 675 15.24 -6.46 -9.38
CA GLY A 675 14.34 -7.39 -10.08
C GLY A 675 13.73 -6.85 -11.37
N THR A 676 14.21 -5.70 -11.87
CA THR A 676 13.74 -5.09 -13.12
C THR A 676 14.49 -5.67 -14.33
N PRO A 677 13.87 -5.71 -15.52
CA PRO A 677 14.53 -6.19 -16.72
C PRO A 677 15.62 -5.23 -17.21
N GLY A 678 16.53 -5.75 -18.01
CA GLY A 678 17.59 -5.01 -18.69
C GLY A 678 17.24 -4.60 -20.12
N ILE A 679 18.11 -3.81 -20.76
CA ILE A 679 17.97 -3.35 -22.15
C ILE A 679 19.33 -2.98 -22.74
N VAL A 680 19.43 -2.92 -24.07
CA VAL A 680 20.60 -2.33 -24.74
C VAL A 680 20.32 -0.87 -25.09
N ILE A 681 21.27 0.01 -24.76
CA ILE A 681 21.26 1.45 -25.07
C ILE A 681 22.35 1.72 -26.10
N GLU A 682 22.02 2.42 -27.18
CA GLU A 682 22.93 2.80 -28.26
C GLU A 682 23.04 4.32 -28.33
N GLY A 683 24.26 4.85 -28.28
CA GLY A 683 24.59 6.27 -28.42
C GLY A 683 25.29 6.55 -29.75
N ASP A 684 25.88 7.75 -29.87
CA ASP A 684 26.51 8.20 -31.13
C ASP A 684 27.72 7.36 -31.51
N ILE A 685 28.47 6.85 -30.52
CA ILE A 685 29.76 6.18 -30.75
C ILE A 685 29.91 4.83 -30.05
N GLY A 686 28.89 4.36 -29.34
CA GLY A 686 28.97 3.15 -28.53
C GLY A 686 27.63 2.61 -28.07
N THR A 687 27.66 1.44 -27.43
CA THR A 687 26.48 0.75 -26.88
C THR A 687 26.75 0.26 -25.46
N VAL A 688 25.74 0.35 -24.60
CA VAL A 688 25.75 -0.15 -23.22
C VAL A 688 24.65 -1.20 -23.08
N ARG A 689 24.94 -2.34 -22.47
CA ARG A 689 23.93 -3.34 -22.09
C ARG A 689 23.66 -3.24 -20.60
N LEU A 690 22.44 -2.88 -20.25
CA LEU A 690 21.95 -2.93 -18.88
C LEU A 690 21.41 -4.34 -18.60
N GLU A 691 21.83 -4.94 -17.49
CA GLU A 691 21.28 -6.22 -17.01
C GLU A 691 19.98 -6.04 -16.21
N LYS A 692 19.77 -4.82 -15.67
CA LYS A 692 18.56 -4.36 -14.96
C LYS A 692 18.43 -2.84 -15.13
N GLY A 693 17.28 -2.26 -14.81
CA GLY A 693 17.10 -0.80 -14.73
C GLY A 693 16.05 -0.24 -15.69
N VAL A 694 15.25 -1.09 -16.34
CA VAL A 694 14.11 -0.65 -17.16
C VAL A 694 12.84 -0.68 -16.33
N ILE A 695 12.16 0.45 -16.21
CA ILE A 695 10.92 0.57 -15.45
C ILE A 695 9.85 1.36 -16.21
N CYS A 696 8.60 1.17 -15.82
CA CYS A 696 7.56 2.17 -16.02
C CYS A 696 7.52 3.07 -14.76
N ALA A 697 7.64 4.38 -14.94
CA ALA A 697 7.73 5.29 -13.80
C ALA A 697 6.39 5.36 -13.05
N MET A 698 6.44 5.18 -11.73
CA MET A 698 5.27 5.40 -10.88
C MET A 698 4.96 6.89 -10.79
N ARG A 699 3.70 7.25 -11.04
CA ARG A 699 3.21 8.63 -10.91
C ARG A 699 3.41 9.16 -9.48
N HIS A 700 3.85 10.42 -9.38
CA HIS A 700 4.21 11.01 -8.10
C HIS A 700 4.07 12.54 -8.10
N ILE A 701 3.98 13.15 -6.92
CA ILE A 701 4.02 14.60 -6.71
C ILE A 701 5.30 14.94 -5.95
N HIS A 702 6.08 15.86 -6.50
CA HIS A 702 7.16 16.52 -5.78
C HIS A 702 6.58 17.65 -4.92
N MET A 703 6.98 17.73 -3.65
CA MET A 703 6.53 18.78 -2.73
C MET A 703 7.68 19.28 -1.88
N SER A 704 7.71 20.60 -1.61
CA SER A 704 8.51 21.12 -0.50
C SER A 704 7.85 20.76 0.85
N PRO A 705 8.58 20.80 1.98
CA PRO A 705 7.96 20.62 3.30
C PRO A 705 6.83 21.62 3.59
N ALA A 706 6.93 22.84 3.06
CA ALA A 706 5.89 23.86 3.19
C ALA A 706 4.64 23.52 2.37
N ASP A 707 4.82 22.98 1.15
CA ASP A 707 3.69 22.50 0.33
C ASP A 707 3.01 21.32 1.01
N ALA A 708 3.78 20.32 1.45
CA ALA A 708 3.25 19.15 2.13
C ALA A 708 2.44 19.53 3.38
N LEU A 709 2.98 20.42 4.22
CA LEU A 709 2.27 20.96 5.38
C LEU A 709 0.99 21.71 4.96
N GLY A 710 1.07 22.54 3.92
CA GLY A 710 -0.07 23.30 3.39
C GLY A 710 -1.17 22.41 2.81
N PHE A 711 -0.82 21.24 2.28
CA PHE A 711 -1.77 20.22 1.80
C PHE A 711 -2.18 19.21 2.88
N GLY A 712 -1.64 19.28 4.10
CA GLY A 712 -1.89 18.28 5.15
C GLY A 712 -1.34 16.88 4.82
N LEU A 713 -0.30 16.82 3.99
CA LEU A 713 0.35 15.62 3.46
C LEU A 713 1.71 15.40 4.10
N ARG A 714 2.16 14.15 4.09
CA ARG A 714 3.48 13.72 4.56
C ARG A 714 4.27 13.12 3.41
N ASN A 715 5.59 13.04 3.60
CA ASN A 715 6.43 12.25 2.70
C ASN A 715 5.89 10.82 2.63
N ARG A 716 5.76 10.30 1.40
CA ARG A 716 5.27 8.96 1.07
C ARG A 716 3.79 8.71 1.36
N ASP A 717 3.00 9.75 1.61
CA ASP A 717 1.56 9.65 1.45
C ASP A 717 1.24 9.28 -0.01
N VAL A 718 0.19 8.51 -0.23
CA VAL A 718 -0.31 8.16 -1.56
C VAL A 718 -1.66 8.82 -1.71
N VAL A 719 -1.85 9.61 -2.78
CA VAL A 719 -3.03 10.47 -2.95
C VAL A 719 -3.73 10.24 -4.29
N ARG A 720 -5.02 10.63 -4.33
CA ARG A 720 -5.79 10.80 -5.56
C ARG A 720 -5.70 12.23 -6.03
N VAL A 721 -5.42 12.42 -7.31
CA VAL A 721 -5.38 13.74 -7.95
C VAL A 721 -6.38 13.79 -9.08
N ARG A 722 -7.38 14.67 -8.95
CA ARG A 722 -8.38 14.95 -9.98
C ARG A 722 -7.83 16.01 -10.93
N VAL A 723 -7.73 15.69 -12.21
CA VAL A 723 -7.35 16.64 -13.26
C VAL A 723 -8.60 17.01 -14.06
N PRO A 724 -9.13 18.24 -13.92
CA PRO A 724 -10.23 18.73 -14.74
C PRO A 724 -9.79 18.90 -16.21
N GLY A 725 -10.70 18.61 -17.14
CA GLY A 725 -10.49 18.71 -18.59
C GLY A 725 -11.77 18.32 -19.35
N GLU A 726 -11.72 18.24 -20.69
CA GLU A 726 -12.85 17.72 -21.49
C GLU A 726 -13.24 16.29 -21.06
N ARG A 727 -12.23 15.52 -20.62
CA ARG A 727 -12.37 14.25 -19.93
C ARG A 727 -11.81 14.38 -18.51
N GLU A 728 -12.66 14.71 -17.54
CA GLU A 728 -12.26 14.72 -16.14
C GLU A 728 -11.79 13.32 -15.70
N LEU A 729 -10.59 13.28 -15.11
CA LEU A 729 -9.97 12.04 -14.66
C LEU A 729 -9.39 12.19 -13.27
N ILE A 730 -9.37 11.08 -12.54
CA ILE A 730 -8.78 10.99 -11.22
C ILE A 730 -7.65 9.96 -11.26
N PHE A 731 -6.43 10.43 -11.07
CA PHE A 731 -5.25 9.59 -10.93
C PHE A 731 -5.16 9.11 -9.50
N GLY A 732 -5.32 7.81 -9.27
CA GLY A 732 -4.99 7.17 -7.99
C GLY A 732 -3.51 6.81 -7.91
N ASP A 733 -3.06 6.37 -6.74
CA ASP A 733 -1.74 5.83 -6.45
C ASP A 733 -0.60 6.82 -6.73
N VAL A 734 -0.88 8.11 -6.54
CA VAL A 734 0.11 9.18 -6.74
C VAL A 734 0.95 9.33 -5.48
N LEU A 735 2.22 8.92 -5.55
CA LEU A 735 3.14 8.99 -4.42
C LEU A 735 3.56 10.44 -4.14
N VAL A 736 3.43 10.91 -2.90
CA VAL A 736 3.94 12.21 -2.44
C VAL A 736 5.41 12.05 -2.06
N ARG A 737 6.29 12.85 -2.65
CA ARG A 737 7.71 12.91 -2.34
C ARG A 737 8.03 14.30 -1.80
N VAL A 738 8.51 14.36 -0.56
CA VAL A 738 8.81 15.62 0.12
C VAL A 738 10.32 15.79 0.26
N ASP A 739 10.86 16.84 -0.34
CA ASP A 739 12.26 17.25 -0.21
C ASP A 739 12.34 18.79 -0.20
N PRO A 740 13.22 19.41 0.61
CA PRO A 740 13.38 20.87 0.62
C PRO A 740 13.70 21.49 -0.74
N ASN A 741 14.28 20.73 -1.67
CA ASN A 741 14.65 21.21 -3.00
C ASN A 741 13.57 20.98 -4.06
N TYR A 742 12.46 20.35 -3.71
CA TYR A 742 11.38 20.08 -4.66
C TYR A 742 10.48 21.29 -4.89
N ARG A 743 10.06 21.43 -6.14
CA ARG A 743 8.98 22.34 -6.54
C ARG A 743 7.71 21.53 -6.74
N LEU A 744 6.57 22.08 -6.31
CA LEU A 744 5.27 21.45 -6.47
C LEU A 744 4.98 21.11 -7.95
N ASP A 745 4.98 19.82 -8.27
CA ASP A 745 4.72 19.31 -9.63
C ASP A 745 4.36 17.82 -9.56
N MET A 746 3.29 17.43 -10.25
CA MET A 746 2.87 16.04 -10.42
C MET A 746 3.37 15.50 -11.75
N HIS A 747 4.03 14.35 -11.73
CA HIS A 747 4.55 13.70 -12.93
C HIS A 747 3.65 12.51 -13.32
N LEU A 748 3.19 12.52 -14.57
CA LEU A 748 2.48 11.41 -15.24
C LEU A 748 3.34 10.80 -16.34
N ASP A 749 3.17 9.51 -16.62
CA ASP A 749 3.78 8.93 -17.82
C ASP A 749 3.05 9.36 -19.10
N THR A 750 3.67 9.09 -20.26
CA THR A 750 3.15 9.53 -21.56
C THR A 750 1.86 8.83 -21.97
N ASP A 751 1.73 7.52 -21.69
CA ASP A 751 0.50 6.77 -21.99
C ASP A 751 -0.63 7.22 -21.08
N GLU A 752 -0.34 7.45 -19.79
CA GLU A 752 -1.28 8.03 -18.83
C GLU A 752 -1.79 9.40 -19.28
N ALA A 753 -0.89 10.29 -19.67
CA ALA A 753 -1.24 11.63 -20.14
C ALA A 753 -2.04 11.58 -21.45
N ASN A 754 -1.65 10.75 -22.41
CA ASN A 754 -2.36 10.58 -23.68
C ASN A 754 -3.75 9.99 -23.48
N ALA A 755 -3.87 8.94 -22.65
CA ALA A 755 -5.16 8.35 -22.30
C ALA A 755 -6.09 9.35 -21.60
N ALA A 756 -5.49 10.34 -20.94
CA ALA A 756 -6.16 11.42 -20.25
C ALA A 756 -6.35 12.70 -21.06
N GLU A 757 -5.86 12.77 -22.30
CA GLU A 757 -5.86 13.98 -23.13
C GLU A 757 -5.21 15.19 -22.43
N ILE A 758 -4.21 14.94 -21.58
CA ILE A 758 -3.48 15.97 -20.84
C ILE A 758 -2.27 16.43 -21.65
N SER A 759 -2.28 17.70 -22.05
CA SER A 759 -1.12 18.41 -22.59
C SER A 759 -0.48 19.34 -21.55
N GLY A 760 0.72 19.85 -21.84
CA GLY A 760 1.47 20.70 -20.88
C GLY A 760 0.67 21.90 -20.35
N GLY A 761 0.75 22.12 -19.03
CA GLY A 761 0.05 23.21 -18.34
C GLY A 761 -1.25 22.82 -17.63
N ALA A 762 -1.58 21.53 -17.56
CA ALA A 762 -2.70 21.05 -16.75
C ALA A 762 -2.46 21.24 -15.25
N GLU A 763 -3.54 21.37 -14.50
CA GLU A 763 -3.53 21.48 -13.05
C GLU A 763 -4.40 20.37 -12.45
N GLY A 764 -3.87 19.68 -11.44
CA GLY A 764 -4.56 18.67 -10.67
C GLY A 764 -5.01 19.21 -9.31
N ILE A 765 -6.05 18.62 -8.76
CA ILE A 765 -6.55 18.92 -7.42
C ILE A 765 -6.43 17.65 -6.60
N ILE A 766 -5.71 17.72 -5.48
CA ILE A 766 -5.60 16.58 -4.55
C ILE A 766 -6.98 16.33 -3.94
N GLU A 767 -7.61 15.24 -4.35
CA GLU A 767 -8.97 14.89 -3.97
C GLU A 767 -8.99 14.24 -2.58
N SER A 768 -8.07 13.32 -2.33
CA SER A 768 -7.99 12.59 -1.06
C SER A 768 -6.67 11.85 -0.87
N ILE A 769 -6.31 11.53 0.37
CA ILE A 769 -5.22 10.60 0.70
C ILE A 769 -5.76 9.17 0.63
N GLN A 770 -5.15 8.30 -0.18
CA GLN A 770 -5.44 6.86 -0.23
C GLN A 770 -4.75 6.14 0.92
N HIS A 771 -3.44 6.32 1.06
CA HIS A 771 -2.64 5.68 2.09
C HIS A 771 -1.70 6.67 2.76
N ARG A 772 -1.54 6.57 4.08
CA ARG A 772 -0.44 7.22 4.80
C ARG A 772 0.57 6.14 5.14
N GLN A 773 1.82 6.28 4.70
CA GLN A 773 2.90 5.54 5.33
C GLN A 773 3.16 6.21 6.67
N TYR A 774 2.63 5.62 7.74
CA TYR A 774 3.07 5.94 9.09
C TYR A 774 4.46 5.32 9.25
N MET A 775 5.49 6.08 8.87
CA MET A 775 6.86 5.81 9.32
C MET A 775 7.00 6.11 10.80
#